data_AF-A0A7V1PQX4-F1
#
_entry.id   AF-A0A7V1PQX4-F1
#
_cell.length_a   1.000
_cell.length_b   1.000
_cell.length_c   1.000
_cell.angle_alpha   90.00
_cell.angle_beta   90.00
_cell.angle_gamma   90.00
#
_symmetry.space_group_name_H-M   'P 1'
#
loop_
_entity.id
_entity.type
_entity.pdbx_description
1 polymer ?
#
loop_
_entity_poly.entity_id
_entity_poly.type
_entity_poly.pdbx_seq_one_letter_code
_entity_poly.pdbx_strand_id
1 'polypeptide(L)'
;MKQFYLIVLIFLLGTNFLFSYSDTDTTANGYYLAGMKFVKLGNLDKAEYFFKKSLRDEKTALTEFELAKIYISEKTISGRAKARKLLIDALFRDPNNIQIRLLKAALMEYFSDGMAFNEYEEIIEIDSTNITALFQMGRFKEKDFNDYHKSVFQDDPFSPMLSLEEFAMDDFYESENYFLKILKLEPENPQALLHLSTLYEDLGKPEKGIPLLERLVKIEPNEYSAHLFLGLLCYKNSQNKKAQEEYKKALSLMSTAEKKDFTFNSVKELIKPIFKDKFEDFTDAELRLLIKEYWKIKEPLYLTKYNERLLEHYSRVAYANLRFSEPKENKPGWQTDRGDIYLRYGEPIDRIRFRPHINAGGRTQVKLKTDVWYYTDMVFGFTDDFMNGKFRFSTPTPGSRYVSQFAGNSYNFANYVKSVRNELYDPKFEGPKFKVPYQITQFKNLNNPNETDVYVSYGLDAADTLLKNNLYIYPHVAGFFYSDGYYNLQKSIVDTINNFNKSEVIITDSSKKMLVNSLELNLPPDSGYLALEVQRKTDKGVSANHVKLAVKKFNNSNLDISGIILASDIEAENEINYPLKRRKINILPNPSGIFTEKNKLFIYYELYNVNLKGGIGEVKQTLTLKKTDDRSGFSKAVNSMLNIFGMGNENKEIILTTKYQVTEKNPQIYFQLDMNKYEEGK
;
A
#
# COMPACT_ATOMS: atom_id res chain seq x y z
N MET A 1 -11.14 -21.66 -13.03
CA MET A 1 -12.49 -21.95 -13.58
C MET A 1 -12.57 -22.04 -15.11
N LYS A 2 -11.72 -21.35 -15.89
CA LYS A 2 -11.68 -21.52 -17.37
C LYS A 2 -10.92 -22.75 -17.88
N GLN A 3 -9.99 -23.31 -17.11
CA GLN A 3 -9.21 -24.50 -17.55
C GLN A 3 -9.90 -25.85 -17.38
N PHE A 4 -10.95 -25.96 -16.56
CA PHE A 4 -11.78 -27.18 -16.51
C PHE A 4 -12.57 -27.39 -17.82
N TYR A 5 -12.72 -26.33 -18.61
CA TYR A 5 -13.38 -26.39 -19.91
C TYR A 5 -12.45 -26.86 -21.03
N LEU A 6 -11.12 -26.67 -20.93
CA LEU A 6 -10.22 -26.91 -22.07
C LEU A 6 -9.92 -28.40 -22.31
N ILE A 7 -10.02 -29.25 -21.27
CA ILE A 7 -9.87 -30.71 -21.42
C ILE A 7 -11.15 -31.38 -21.97
N VAL A 8 -12.28 -30.67 -21.97
CA VAL A 8 -13.57 -31.17 -22.49
C VAL A 8 -13.90 -30.61 -23.90
N LEU A 9 -13.21 -29.59 -24.40
CA LEU A 9 -13.64 -28.82 -25.59
C LEU A 9 -12.91 -29.05 -26.91
N ILE A 10 -12.07 -30.08 -27.08
CA ILE A 10 -11.37 -30.33 -28.37
C ILE A 10 -12.17 -31.22 -29.37
N PHE A 11 -13.41 -31.60 -29.08
CA PHE A 11 -14.20 -32.45 -30.00
C PHE A 11 -15.61 -31.94 -30.33
N LEU A 12 -15.77 -30.68 -30.75
CA LEU A 12 -17.06 -30.22 -31.31
C LEU A 12 -16.88 -29.21 -32.44
N LEU A 13 -16.43 -29.66 -33.62
CA LEU A 13 -16.73 -29.02 -34.89
C LEU A 13 -16.99 -30.11 -35.94
N GLY A 14 -18.22 -30.18 -36.45
CA GLY A 14 -18.59 -31.16 -37.48
C GLY A 14 -20.07 -31.16 -37.85
N THR A 15 -20.37 -30.38 -38.90
CA THR A 15 -21.52 -30.37 -39.82
C THR A 15 -22.52 -31.53 -39.82
N ASN A 16 -23.81 -31.17 -39.93
CA ASN A 16 -24.96 -32.04 -40.19
C ASN A 16 -24.76 -32.95 -41.42
N PHE A 17 -24.71 -34.26 -41.21
CA PHE A 17 -25.08 -35.26 -42.20
C PHE A 17 -25.92 -36.36 -41.52
N LEU A 18 -27.18 -36.46 -41.93
CA LEU A 18 -28.09 -37.55 -41.58
C LEU A 18 -27.65 -38.81 -42.34
N PHE A 19 -27.06 -39.78 -41.64
CA PHE A 19 -27.00 -41.17 -42.10
C PHE A 19 -27.68 -42.06 -41.08
N SER A 20 -28.71 -42.77 -41.53
CA SER A 20 -29.35 -43.88 -40.82
C SER A 20 -28.32 -44.99 -40.62
N TYR A 21 -28.04 -45.35 -39.37
CA TYR A 21 -27.07 -46.36 -39.02
C TYR A 21 -27.76 -47.71 -38.86
N SER A 22 -27.32 -48.71 -39.63
CA SER A 22 -27.61 -50.13 -39.42
C SER A 22 -26.49 -50.74 -38.59
N ASP A 23 -26.77 -51.12 -37.34
CA ASP A 23 -25.87 -51.89 -36.47
C ASP A 23 -26.14 -53.39 -36.65
N THR A 24 -25.10 -54.18 -36.95
CA THR A 24 -25.11 -55.65 -36.84
C THR A 24 -24.09 -56.20 -35.85
N ASP A 25 -23.28 -55.36 -35.19
CA ASP A 25 -22.36 -55.81 -34.14
C ASP A 25 -23.05 -55.71 -32.77
N THR A 26 -23.44 -56.87 -32.23
CA THR A 26 -24.12 -57.00 -30.94
C THR A 26 -23.17 -57.37 -29.80
N THR A 27 -21.85 -57.26 -30.02
CA THR A 27 -20.85 -57.50 -28.98
C THR A 27 -20.72 -56.33 -28.01
N ALA A 28 -20.13 -56.57 -26.84
CA ALA A 28 -19.83 -55.53 -25.86
C ALA A 28 -19.01 -54.38 -26.48
N ASN A 29 -18.03 -54.70 -27.33
CA ASN A 29 -17.23 -53.72 -28.06
C ASN A 29 -18.04 -52.96 -29.12
N GLY A 30 -18.93 -53.65 -29.85
CA GLY A 30 -19.87 -53.01 -30.77
C GLY A 30 -20.74 -51.95 -30.08
N TYR A 31 -21.30 -52.29 -28.91
CA TYR A 31 -22.05 -51.34 -28.09
C TYR A 31 -21.20 -50.20 -27.53
N TYR A 32 -19.96 -50.45 -27.14
CA TYR A 32 -19.03 -49.38 -26.73
C TYR A 32 -18.78 -48.39 -27.87
N LEU A 33 -18.47 -48.88 -29.08
CA LEU A 33 -18.24 -48.03 -30.26
C LEU A 33 -19.48 -47.23 -30.64
N ALA A 34 -20.67 -47.85 -30.57
CA ALA A 34 -21.94 -47.15 -30.75
C ALA A 34 -22.13 -46.02 -29.72
N GLY A 35 -21.83 -46.29 -28.44
CA GLY A 35 -21.85 -45.28 -27.38
C GLY A 35 -20.92 -44.10 -27.69
N MET A 36 -19.67 -44.36 -28.05
CA MET A 36 -18.69 -43.32 -28.42
C MET A 36 -19.14 -42.50 -29.63
N LYS A 37 -19.79 -43.11 -30.62
CA LYS A 37 -20.38 -42.40 -31.75
C LYS A 37 -21.45 -41.42 -31.29
N PHE A 38 -22.34 -41.82 -30.39
CA PHE A 38 -23.37 -40.93 -29.87
C PHE A 38 -22.82 -39.82 -28.97
N VAL A 39 -21.73 -40.06 -28.24
CA VAL A 39 -20.99 -38.98 -27.54
C VAL A 39 -20.53 -37.92 -28.56
N LYS A 40 -19.90 -38.33 -29.67
CA LYS A 40 -19.45 -37.39 -30.72
C LYS A 40 -20.61 -36.63 -31.37
N LEU A 41 -21.79 -37.22 -31.44
CA LEU A 41 -23.02 -36.59 -31.95
C LEU A 41 -23.74 -35.73 -30.90
N GLY A 42 -23.22 -35.63 -29.67
CA GLY A 42 -23.84 -34.88 -28.58
C GLY A 42 -25.10 -35.52 -27.98
N ASN A 43 -25.44 -36.76 -28.36
CA ASN A 43 -26.61 -37.46 -27.84
C ASN A 43 -26.23 -38.35 -26.64
N LEU A 44 -26.15 -37.72 -25.46
CA LEU A 44 -25.68 -38.38 -24.24
C LEU A 44 -26.63 -39.47 -23.73
N ASP A 45 -27.95 -39.34 -23.93
CA ASP A 45 -28.93 -40.34 -23.52
C ASP A 45 -28.75 -41.66 -24.28
N LYS A 46 -28.55 -41.57 -25.60
CA LYS A 46 -28.25 -42.75 -26.41
C LYS A 46 -26.87 -43.32 -26.09
N ALA A 47 -25.87 -42.46 -25.88
CA ALA A 47 -24.54 -42.90 -25.47
C ALA A 47 -24.59 -43.69 -24.15
N GLU A 48 -25.30 -43.17 -23.14
CA GLU A 48 -25.54 -43.85 -21.86
C GLU A 48 -26.22 -45.21 -22.08
N TYR A 49 -27.26 -45.27 -22.91
CA TYR A 49 -27.95 -46.51 -23.21
C TYR A 49 -27.00 -47.58 -23.78
N PHE A 50 -26.18 -47.21 -24.77
CA PHE A 50 -25.24 -48.14 -25.40
C PHE A 50 -24.09 -48.53 -24.48
N PHE A 51 -23.55 -47.61 -23.67
CA PHE A 51 -22.54 -47.94 -22.66
C PHE A 51 -23.09 -48.88 -21.57
N LYS A 52 -24.31 -48.66 -21.09
CA LYS A 52 -24.96 -49.60 -20.16
C LYS A 52 -25.16 -50.97 -20.78
N LYS A 53 -25.46 -51.05 -22.08
CA LYS A 53 -25.61 -52.33 -22.77
C LYS A 53 -24.27 -53.04 -22.90
N SER A 54 -23.22 -52.32 -23.31
CA SER A 54 -21.85 -52.82 -23.32
C SER A 54 -21.43 -53.40 -21.95
N LEU A 55 -21.67 -52.67 -20.86
CA LEU A 55 -21.35 -53.11 -19.49
C LEU A 55 -22.18 -54.28 -18.96
N ARG A 56 -23.35 -54.58 -19.56
CA ARG A 56 -24.11 -55.79 -19.23
C ARG A 56 -23.43 -57.03 -19.80
N ASP A 57 -22.85 -56.91 -20.98
CA ASP A 57 -22.23 -58.03 -21.69
C ASP A 57 -20.80 -58.25 -21.21
N GLU A 58 -20.02 -57.18 -21.07
CA GLU A 58 -18.65 -57.24 -20.54
C GLU A 58 -18.30 -55.97 -19.77
N LYS A 59 -17.90 -56.14 -18.51
CA LYS A 59 -17.50 -54.99 -17.69
C LYS A 59 -16.05 -54.61 -17.98
N THR A 60 -15.86 -53.44 -18.61
CA THR A 60 -14.54 -52.92 -18.98
C THR A 60 -14.29 -51.55 -18.33
N ALA A 61 -13.04 -51.31 -17.89
CA ALA A 61 -12.66 -50.03 -17.26
C ALA A 61 -12.92 -48.84 -18.20
N LEU A 62 -12.66 -49.02 -19.50
CA LEU A 62 -12.85 -48.00 -20.52
C LEU A 62 -14.32 -47.56 -20.64
N THR A 63 -15.26 -48.52 -20.70
CA THR A 63 -16.68 -48.21 -20.82
C THR A 63 -17.24 -47.59 -19.54
N GLU A 64 -16.78 -48.04 -18.37
CA GLU A 64 -17.14 -47.45 -17.07
C GLU A 64 -16.64 -46.00 -16.96
N PHE A 65 -15.42 -45.73 -17.42
CA PHE A 65 -14.83 -44.39 -17.48
C PHE A 65 -15.63 -43.45 -18.39
N GLU A 66 -15.97 -43.89 -19.61
CA GLU A 66 -16.79 -43.08 -20.54
C GLU A 66 -18.18 -42.78 -19.98
N LEU A 67 -18.84 -43.79 -19.38
CA LEU A 67 -20.14 -43.59 -18.75
C LEU A 67 -20.06 -42.67 -17.52
N ALA A 68 -18.99 -42.75 -16.73
CA ALA A 68 -18.76 -41.85 -15.60
C ALA A 68 -18.68 -40.38 -16.04
N LYS A 69 -18.01 -40.09 -17.17
CA LYS A 69 -17.94 -38.74 -17.73
C LYS A 69 -19.33 -38.19 -18.10
N ILE A 70 -20.20 -39.03 -18.67
CA ILE A 70 -21.60 -38.64 -18.93
C ILE A 70 -22.29 -38.22 -17.63
N TYR A 71 -22.19 -39.03 -16.58
CA TYR A 71 -22.83 -38.70 -15.30
C TYR A 71 -22.24 -37.48 -14.60
N ILE A 72 -20.95 -37.20 -14.75
CA ILE A 72 -20.35 -35.94 -14.26
C ILE A 72 -20.92 -34.73 -15.03
N SER A 73 -21.12 -34.88 -16.34
CA SER A 73 -21.65 -33.82 -17.21
C SER A 73 -23.08 -33.38 -16.87
N GLU A 74 -23.87 -34.26 -16.23
CA GLU A 74 -25.22 -33.93 -15.72
C GLU A 74 -25.20 -32.86 -14.62
N LYS A 75 -24.06 -32.69 -13.92
CA LYS A 75 -23.88 -31.74 -12.80
C LYS A 75 -24.86 -31.95 -11.63
N THR A 76 -25.47 -33.12 -11.52
CA THR A 76 -26.37 -33.47 -10.42
C THR A 76 -25.64 -34.24 -9.31
N ILE A 77 -26.17 -34.20 -8.08
CA ILE A 77 -25.66 -35.00 -6.95
C ILE A 77 -25.74 -36.50 -7.29
N SER A 78 -26.85 -36.93 -7.90
CA SER A 78 -27.05 -38.31 -8.34
C SER A 78 -26.03 -38.74 -9.39
N GLY A 79 -25.80 -37.90 -10.41
CA GLY A 79 -24.79 -38.13 -11.44
C GLY A 79 -23.39 -38.30 -10.83
N ARG A 80 -22.99 -37.41 -9.92
CA ARG A 80 -21.68 -37.53 -9.22
C ARG A 80 -21.57 -38.83 -8.41
N ALA A 81 -22.63 -39.25 -7.73
CA ALA A 81 -22.63 -40.50 -6.97
C ALA A 81 -22.49 -41.73 -7.90
N LYS A 82 -23.23 -41.76 -9.02
CA LYS A 82 -23.11 -42.82 -10.02
C LYS A 82 -21.72 -42.85 -10.66
N ALA A 83 -21.19 -41.67 -11.03
CA ALA A 83 -19.85 -41.53 -11.59
C ALA A 83 -18.78 -42.04 -10.62
N ARG A 84 -18.86 -41.67 -9.33
CA ARG A 84 -17.94 -42.16 -8.30
C ARG A 84 -17.90 -43.68 -8.27
N LYS A 85 -19.06 -44.34 -8.27
CA LYS A 85 -19.14 -45.80 -8.27
C LYS A 85 -18.45 -46.39 -9.51
N LEU A 86 -18.77 -45.86 -10.70
CA LEU A 86 -18.18 -46.33 -11.95
C LEU A 86 -16.66 -46.15 -11.98
N LEU A 87 -16.12 -45.06 -11.44
CA LEU A 87 -14.68 -44.83 -11.39
C LEU A 87 -13.97 -45.77 -10.40
N ILE A 88 -14.62 -46.11 -9.28
CA ILE A 88 -14.12 -47.14 -8.37
C ILE A 88 -14.08 -48.50 -9.07
N ASP A 89 -15.16 -48.88 -9.74
CA ASP A 89 -15.24 -50.13 -10.50
C ASP A 89 -14.15 -50.14 -11.60
N ALA A 90 -13.97 -49.04 -12.32
CA ALA A 90 -12.99 -48.95 -13.39
C ALA A 90 -11.54 -49.12 -12.88
N LEU A 91 -11.21 -48.50 -11.74
CA LEU A 91 -9.89 -48.68 -11.10
C LEU A 91 -9.71 -50.05 -10.47
N PHE A 92 -10.77 -50.74 -10.08
CA PHE A 92 -10.66 -52.14 -9.65
C PHE A 92 -10.13 -53.03 -10.79
N ARG A 93 -10.45 -52.70 -12.05
CA ARG A 93 -10.01 -53.45 -13.24
C ARG A 93 -8.68 -52.95 -13.80
N ASP A 94 -8.43 -51.65 -13.72
CA ASP A 94 -7.19 -51.03 -14.19
C ASP A 94 -6.63 -50.06 -13.12
N PRO A 95 -5.98 -50.59 -12.07
CA PRO A 95 -5.57 -49.80 -10.90
C PRO A 95 -4.55 -48.72 -11.21
N ASN A 96 -3.77 -48.85 -12.29
CA ASN A 96 -2.68 -47.91 -12.61
C ASN A 96 -3.09 -46.89 -13.68
N ASN A 97 -4.39 -46.83 -14.04
CA ASN A 97 -4.87 -45.90 -15.05
C ASN A 97 -4.92 -44.46 -14.53
N ILE A 98 -3.91 -43.67 -14.91
CA ILE A 98 -3.79 -42.27 -14.49
C ILE A 98 -5.00 -41.43 -14.91
N GLN A 99 -5.59 -41.66 -16.09
CA GLN A 99 -6.74 -40.85 -16.55
C GLN A 99 -7.99 -41.09 -15.73
N ILE A 100 -8.24 -42.34 -15.34
CA ILE A 100 -9.37 -42.70 -14.48
C ILE A 100 -9.14 -42.13 -13.07
N ARG A 101 -7.91 -42.24 -12.54
CA ARG A 101 -7.54 -41.66 -11.24
C ARG A 101 -7.68 -40.14 -11.23
N LEU A 102 -7.21 -39.44 -12.27
CA LEU A 102 -7.33 -37.99 -12.39
C LEU A 102 -8.79 -37.54 -12.39
N LEU A 103 -9.65 -38.24 -13.14
CA LEU A 103 -11.09 -37.95 -13.17
C LEU A 103 -11.75 -38.22 -11.81
N LYS A 104 -11.35 -39.30 -11.12
CA LYS A 104 -11.82 -39.62 -9.78
C LYS A 104 -11.35 -38.59 -8.75
N ALA A 105 -10.08 -38.20 -8.76
CA ALA A 105 -9.51 -37.18 -7.90
C ALA A 105 -10.25 -35.84 -8.05
N ALA A 106 -10.43 -35.37 -9.29
CA ALA A 106 -11.18 -34.16 -9.59
C ALA A 106 -12.66 -34.25 -9.16
N LEU A 107 -13.28 -35.43 -9.29
CA LEU A 107 -14.63 -35.66 -8.76
C LEU A 107 -14.64 -35.63 -7.23
N MET A 108 -13.61 -36.17 -6.57
CA MET A 108 -13.49 -36.23 -5.11
C MET A 108 -13.31 -34.84 -4.48
N GLU A 109 -12.76 -33.86 -5.19
CA GLU A 109 -12.70 -32.45 -4.71
C GLU A 109 -14.10 -31.88 -4.38
N TYR A 110 -15.16 -32.37 -5.01
CA TYR A 110 -16.54 -31.98 -4.67
C TYR A 110 -17.06 -32.58 -3.36
N PHE A 111 -16.42 -33.65 -2.87
CA PHE A 111 -16.83 -34.39 -1.70
C PHE A 111 -15.93 -34.08 -0.50
N SER A 112 -14.61 -34.13 -0.68
CA SER A 112 -13.63 -33.96 0.40
C SER A 112 -12.22 -33.78 -0.18
N ASP A 113 -11.51 -32.73 0.24
CA ASP A 113 -10.11 -32.50 -0.12
C ASP A 113 -9.23 -33.71 0.21
N GLY A 114 -9.39 -34.31 1.40
CA GLY A 114 -8.62 -35.50 1.79
C GLY A 114 -8.86 -36.72 0.88
N MET A 115 -10.06 -36.89 0.30
CA MET A 115 -10.28 -37.98 -0.65
C MET A 115 -9.62 -37.69 -1.99
N ALA A 116 -9.61 -36.43 -2.43
CA ALA A 116 -8.91 -36.03 -3.65
C ALA A 116 -7.39 -36.13 -3.50
N PHE A 117 -6.86 -35.70 -2.35
CA PHE A 117 -5.45 -35.76 -2.00
C PHE A 117 -4.90 -37.18 -2.15
N ASN A 118 -5.56 -38.18 -1.55
CA ASN A 118 -5.14 -39.58 -1.63
C ASN A 118 -5.09 -40.09 -3.08
N GLU A 119 -6.03 -39.67 -3.94
CA GLU A 119 -6.00 -40.08 -5.34
C GLU A 119 -4.86 -39.40 -6.12
N TYR A 120 -4.50 -38.16 -5.80
CA TYR A 120 -3.35 -37.47 -6.40
C TYR A 120 -2.02 -38.03 -5.91
N GLU A 121 -1.94 -38.45 -4.66
CA GLU A 121 -0.78 -39.17 -4.11
C GLU A 121 -0.52 -40.46 -4.88
N GLU A 122 -1.55 -41.28 -5.08
CA GLU A 122 -1.46 -42.52 -5.88
C GLU A 122 -1.02 -42.25 -7.33
N ILE A 123 -1.46 -41.14 -7.93
CA ILE A 123 -1.01 -40.76 -9.27
C ILE A 123 0.48 -40.44 -9.28
N ILE A 124 1.00 -39.78 -8.25
CA ILE A 124 2.43 -39.44 -8.13
C ILE A 124 3.28 -40.68 -7.87
N GLU A 125 2.75 -41.67 -7.14
CA GLU A 125 3.40 -42.98 -6.97
C GLU A 125 3.55 -43.72 -8.30
N ILE A 126 2.53 -43.66 -9.16
CA ILE A 126 2.55 -44.27 -10.50
C ILE A 126 3.41 -43.46 -11.48
N ASP A 127 3.24 -42.14 -11.49
CA ASP A 127 3.92 -41.18 -12.36
C ASP A 127 4.32 -39.93 -11.56
N SER A 128 5.55 -39.96 -11.05
CA SER A 128 6.13 -38.86 -10.28
C SER A 128 6.30 -37.54 -11.07
N THR A 129 6.11 -37.57 -12.40
CA THR A 129 6.23 -36.41 -13.29
C THR A 129 4.87 -35.84 -13.71
N ASN A 130 3.77 -36.39 -13.19
CA ASN A 130 2.43 -35.94 -13.55
C ASN A 130 2.17 -34.50 -13.08
N ILE A 131 2.24 -33.54 -14.01
CA ILE A 131 2.10 -32.10 -13.71
C ILE A 131 0.75 -31.79 -13.05
N THR A 132 -0.33 -32.46 -13.45
CA THR A 132 -1.65 -32.19 -12.88
C THR A 132 -1.72 -32.62 -11.42
N ALA A 133 -1.22 -33.81 -11.08
CA ALA A 133 -1.19 -34.29 -9.70
C ALA A 133 -0.22 -33.45 -8.84
N LEU A 134 1.00 -33.18 -9.33
CA LEU A 134 1.95 -32.31 -8.64
C LEU A 134 1.34 -30.93 -8.34
N PHE A 135 0.65 -30.34 -9.31
CA PHE A 135 0.03 -29.03 -9.14
C PHE A 135 -1.06 -29.04 -8.08
N GLN A 136 -1.92 -30.06 -8.09
CA GLN A 136 -3.00 -30.18 -7.11
C GLN A 136 -2.47 -30.44 -5.70
N MET A 137 -1.43 -31.27 -5.55
CA MET A 137 -0.76 -31.46 -4.27
C MET A 137 -0.14 -30.16 -3.75
N GLY A 138 0.55 -29.41 -4.62
CA GLY A 138 1.08 -28.10 -4.28
C GLY A 138 0.00 -27.12 -3.80
N ARG A 139 -1.18 -27.15 -4.44
CA ARG A 139 -2.34 -26.32 -4.05
C ARG A 139 -2.98 -26.73 -2.74
N PHE A 140 -3.09 -28.04 -2.45
CA PHE A 140 -3.59 -28.49 -1.14
C PHE A 140 -2.67 -28.01 -0.03
N LYS A 141 -1.36 -28.17 -0.21
CA LYS A 141 -0.35 -27.73 0.74
C LYS A 141 -0.27 -26.20 0.88
N GLU A 142 -0.41 -25.45 -0.22
CA GLU A 142 -0.54 -23.99 -0.17
C GLU A 142 -1.77 -23.56 0.64
N LYS A 143 -2.90 -24.26 0.48
CA LYS A 143 -4.13 -23.99 1.23
C LYS A 143 -3.93 -24.29 2.72
N ASP A 144 -3.30 -25.41 3.05
CA ASP A 144 -3.04 -25.81 4.44
C ASP A 144 -2.07 -24.83 5.12
N PHE A 145 -0.95 -24.47 4.47
CA PHE A 145 -0.07 -23.40 4.93
C PHE A 145 -0.85 -22.13 5.21
N ASN A 146 -1.67 -21.68 4.24
CA ASN A 146 -2.47 -20.48 4.43
C ASN A 146 -3.46 -20.59 5.57
N ASP A 147 -3.99 -21.78 5.85
CA ASP A 147 -4.93 -21.99 6.94
C ASP A 147 -4.24 -22.15 8.30
N TYR A 148 -2.97 -22.59 8.38
CA TYR A 148 -2.22 -22.77 9.64
C TYR A 148 -1.32 -21.57 9.97
N HIS A 149 -0.79 -20.86 8.97
CA HIS A 149 0.10 -19.72 9.16
C HIS A 149 -0.60 -18.63 9.97
N LYS A 150 0.07 -18.15 11.03
CA LYS A 150 -0.50 -17.18 12.00
C LYS A 150 -1.78 -17.67 12.70
N SER A 151 -2.00 -18.98 12.74
CA SER A 151 -3.14 -19.58 13.44
C SER A 151 -2.74 -20.11 14.81
N VAL A 152 -3.69 -20.03 15.73
CA VAL A 152 -3.58 -20.55 17.07
C VAL A 152 -4.70 -21.54 17.34
N PHE A 153 -4.37 -22.50 18.19
CA PHE A 153 -5.31 -23.43 18.77
C PHE A 153 -5.50 -23.11 20.26
N GLN A 154 -6.75 -23.10 20.71
CA GLN A 154 -7.10 -22.86 22.11
C GLN A 154 -8.32 -23.70 22.49
N ASP A 155 -8.08 -24.75 23.27
CA ASP A 155 -9.10 -25.69 23.74
C ASP A 155 -10.21 -24.98 24.53
N ASP A 156 -9.82 -24.18 25.52
CA ASP A 156 -10.73 -23.38 26.34
C ASP A 156 -10.13 -22.00 26.67
N PRO A 157 -10.94 -21.00 27.07
CA PRO A 157 -10.46 -19.63 27.30
C PRO A 157 -9.32 -19.49 28.33
N PHE A 158 -9.11 -20.49 29.19
CA PHE A 158 -8.09 -20.52 30.22
C PHE A 158 -6.84 -21.34 29.81
N SER A 159 -6.91 -22.07 28.70
CA SER A 159 -5.76 -22.77 28.12
C SER A 159 -4.83 -21.82 27.35
N PRO A 160 -3.50 -22.04 27.39
CA PRO A 160 -2.55 -21.30 26.57
C PRO A 160 -2.85 -21.46 25.08
N MET A 161 -2.64 -20.41 24.30
CA MET A 161 -2.73 -20.48 22.85
C MET A 161 -1.53 -21.26 22.31
N LEU A 162 -1.78 -22.37 21.60
CA LEU A 162 -0.78 -23.12 20.89
C LEU A 162 -0.64 -22.57 19.46
N SER A 163 0.55 -22.08 19.11
CA SER A 163 0.85 -21.68 17.74
C SER A 163 0.88 -22.90 16.81
N LEU A 164 0.33 -22.77 15.60
CA LEU A 164 0.35 -23.82 14.57
C LEU A 164 1.40 -23.53 13.47
N GLU A 165 2.33 -22.62 13.73
CA GLU A 165 3.29 -22.15 12.73
C GLU A 165 4.25 -23.26 12.26
N GLU A 166 4.64 -24.19 13.13
CA GLU A 166 5.50 -25.32 12.76
C GLU A 166 4.83 -26.20 11.68
N PHE A 167 3.57 -26.58 11.91
CA PHE A 167 2.76 -27.31 10.93
C PHE A 167 2.58 -26.51 9.63
N ALA A 168 2.35 -25.20 9.75
CA ALA A 168 2.23 -24.34 8.58
C ALA A 168 3.51 -24.38 7.72
N MET A 169 4.68 -24.31 8.35
CA MET A 169 5.96 -24.31 7.65
C MET A 169 6.25 -25.64 6.94
N ASP A 170 5.84 -26.77 7.51
CA ASP A 170 5.93 -28.07 6.82
C ASP A 170 5.10 -28.06 5.53
N ASP A 171 3.85 -27.59 5.60
CA ASP A 171 3.00 -27.45 4.42
C ASP A 171 3.54 -26.43 3.41
N PHE A 172 4.19 -25.35 3.88
CA PHE A 172 4.89 -24.40 3.01
C PHE A 172 6.00 -25.10 2.21
N TYR A 173 6.87 -25.87 2.86
CA TYR A 173 7.99 -26.53 2.19
C TYR A 173 7.53 -27.63 1.23
N GLU A 174 6.48 -28.37 1.60
CA GLU A 174 5.86 -29.32 0.68
C GLU A 174 5.27 -28.64 -0.54
N SER A 175 4.51 -27.55 -0.36
CA SER A 175 3.94 -26.76 -1.46
C SER A 175 5.02 -26.21 -2.39
N GLU A 176 6.07 -25.59 -1.81
CA GLU A 176 7.23 -25.09 -2.52
C GLU A 176 7.89 -26.20 -3.36
N ASN A 177 8.11 -27.37 -2.78
CA ASN A 177 8.71 -28.52 -3.46
C ASN A 177 7.87 -29.00 -4.64
N TYR A 178 6.54 -29.09 -4.50
CA TYR A 178 5.66 -29.48 -5.61
C TYR A 178 5.73 -28.48 -6.77
N PHE A 179 5.66 -27.17 -6.49
CA PHE A 179 5.77 -26.16 -7.55
C PHE A 179 7.16 -26.12 -8.18
N LEU A 180 8.23 -26.32 -7.40
CA LEU A 180 9.59 -26.42 -7.94
C LEU A 180 9.79 -27.65 -8.82
N LYS A 181 9.17 -28.81 -8.50
CA LYS A 181 9.17 -29.98 -9.38
C LYS A 181 8.49 -29.69 -10.72
N ILE A 182 7.37 -28.98 -10.71
CA ILE A 182 6.70 -28.53 -11.94
C ILE A 182 7.62 -27.62 -12.74
N LEU A 183 8.24 -26.61 -12.11
CA LEU A 183 9.15 -25.69 -12.80
C LEU A 183 10.45 -26.35 -13.29
N LYS A 184 10.82 -27.52 -12.75
CA LYS A 184 11.92 -28.33 -13.27
C LYS A 184 11.52 -29.07 -14.56
N LEU A 185 10.27 -29.53 -14.65
CA LEU A 185 9.73 -30.24 -15.81
C LEU A 185 9.30 -29.26 -16.92
N GLU A 186 8.66 -28.17 -16.52
CA GLU A 186 8.13 -27.10 -17.36
C GLU A 186 8.58 -25.74 -16.80
N PRO A 187 9.77 -25.25 -17.19
CA PRO A 187 10.31 -23.99 -16.67
C PRO A 187 9.42 -22.77 -16.93
N GLU A 188 8.56 -22.81 -17.93
CA GLU A 188 7.69 -21.69 -18.28
C GLU A 188 6.22 -21.95 -17.90
N ASN A 189 5.95 -22.89 -16.98
CA ASN A 189 4.58 -23.16 -16.52
C ASN A 189 3.98 -21.94 -15.79
N PRO A 190 2.95 -21.26 -16.36
CA PRO A 190 2.43 -20.02 -15.78
C PRO A 190 1.80 -20.21 -14.40
N GLN A 191 1.14 -21.34 -14.19
CA GLN A 191 0.44 -21.64 -12.93
C GLN A 191 1.43 -21.88 -11.80
N ALA A 192 2.48 -22.66 -12.01
CA ALA A 192 3.51 -22.89 -10.99
C ALA A 192 4.29 -21.60 -10.67
N LEU A 193 4.59 -20.76 -11.68
CA LEU A 193 5.21 -19.45 -11.45
C LEU A 193 4.32 -18.55 -10.57
N LEU A 194 3.03 -18.48 -10.89
CA LEU A 194 2.08 -17.68 -10.14
C LEU A 194 1.93 -18.18 -8.71
N HIS A 195 1.60 -19.47 -8.51
CA HIS A 195 1.35 -20.03 -7.19
C HIS A 195 2.59 -20.00 -6.28
N LEU A 196 3.78 -20.28 -6.81
CA LEU A 196 5.01 -20.16 -6.02
C LEU A 196 5.29 -18.70 -5.63
N SER A 197 4.99 -17.75 -6.51
CA SER A 197 5.14 -16.32 -6.18
C SER A 197 4.15 -15.84 -5.12
N THR A 198 2.91 -16.32 -5.13
CA THR A 198 1.89 -16.00 -4.12
C THR A 198 2.20 -16.67 -2.79
N LEU A 199 2.75 -17.88 -2.81
CA LEU A 199 3.23 -18.57 -1.61
C LEU A 199 4.37 -17.79 -0.93
N TYR A 200 5.31 -17.23 -1.70
CA TYR A 200 6.35 -16.36 -1.15
C TYR A 200 5.82 -15.02 -0.62
N GLU A 201 4.76 -14.48 -1.23
CA GLU A 201 4.06 -13.30 -0.69
C GLU A 201 3.41 -13.60 0.66
N ASP A 202 2.75 -14.75 0.79
CA ASP A 202 2.11 -15.20 2.04
C ASP A 202 3.14 -15.42 3.16
N LEU A 203 4.35 -15.90 2.83
CA LEU A 203 5.47 -16.01 3.77
C LEU A 203 6.08 -14.64 4.16
N GLY A 204 5.73 -13.56 3.47
CA GLY A 204 6.32 -12.23 3.68
C GLY A 204 7.70 -12.06 3.04
N LYS A 205 8.02 -12.82 1.99
CA LYS A 205 9.28 -12.77 1.23
C LYS A 205 9.07 -12.37 -0.24
N PRO A 206 8.54 -11.16 -0.51
CA PRO A 206 8.21 -10.73 -1.87
C PRO A 206 9.42 -10.73 -2.82
N GLU A 207 10.65 -10.55 -2.30
CA GLU A 207 11.89 -10.59 -3.06
C GLU A 207 12.14 -11.92 -3.79
N LYS A 208 11.63 -13.05 -3.25
CA LYS A 208 11.70 -14.36 -3.92
C LYS A 208 10.65 -14.52 -5.01
N GLY A 209 9.48 -13.90 -4.86
CA GLY A 209 8.38 -14.00 -5.82
C GLY A 209 8.52 -13.10 -7.04
N ILE A 210 9.16 -11.93 -6.92
CA ILE A 210 9.41 -10.99 -8.02
C ILE A 210 10.02 -11.66 -9.26
N PRO A 211 11.14 -12.40 -9.19
CA PRO A 211 11.73 -13.01 -10.39
C PRO A 211 10.84 -14.07 -11.06
N LEU A 212 9.93 -14.70 -10.32
CA LEU A 212 8.95 -15.65 -10.87
C LEU A 212 7.88 -14.91 -11.66
N LEU A 213 7.37 -13.80 -11.13
CA LEU A 213 6.40 -12.95 -11.82
C LEU A 213 7.02 -12.20 -13.00
N GLU A 214 8.29 -11.78 -12.92
CA GLU A 214 9.03 -11.21 -14.05
C GLU A 214 9.18 -12.21 -15.21
N ARG A 215 9.25 -13.52 -14.92
CA ARG A 215 9.18 -14.57 -15.95
C ARG A 215 7.76 -14.72 -16.48
N LEU A 216 6.76 -14.74 -15.60
CA LEU A 216 5.36 -14.87 -15.98
C LEU A 216 4.90 -13.77 -16.93
N VAL A 217 5.22 -12.50 -16.66
CA VAL A 217 4.85 -11.37 -17.54
C VAL A 217 5.58 -11.39 -18.89
N LYS A 218 6.70 -12.12 -19.02
CA LYS A 218 7.36 -12.35 -20.32
C LYS A 218 6.63 -13.41 -21.14
N ILE A 219 6.11 -14.45 -20.48
CA ILE A 219 5.36 -15.54 -21.11
C ILE A 219 3.95 -15.06 -21.49
N GLU A 220 3.29 -14.32 -20.61
CA GLU A 220 1.92 -13.82 -20.77
C GLU A 220 1.86 -12.28 -20.68
N PRO A 221 2.44 -11.53 -21.65
CA PRO A 221 2.60 -10.07 -21.58
C PRO A 221 1.29 -9.27 -21.68
N ASN A 222 0.18 -9.95 -21.98
CA ASN A 222 -1.15 -9.35 -22.08
C ASN A 222 -2.07 -9.79 -20.94
N GLU A 223 -1.59 -10.62 -20.01
CA GLU A 223 -2.36 -11.04 -18.84
C GLU A 223 -2.25 -9.98 -17.75
N TYR A 224 -3.33 -9.21 -17.54
CA TYR A 224 -3.30 -8.10 -16.60
C TYR A 224 -3.06 -8.56 -15.15
N SER A 225 -3.50 -9.77 -14.78
CA SER A 225 -3.37 -10.29 -13.42
C SER A 225 -1.90 -10.53 -13.05
N ALA A 226 -1.07 -10.99 -14.00
CA ALA A 226 0.36 -11.15 -13.81
C ALA A 226 1.05 -9.80 -13.51
N HIS A 227 0.72 -8.76 -14.27
CA HIS A 227 1.20 -7.39 -14.03
C HIS A 227 0.70 -6.82 -12.68
N LEU A 228 -0.55 -7.08 -12.30
CA LEU A 228 -1.07 -6.67 -10.99
C LEU A 228 -0.29 -7.29 -9.83
N PHE A 229 -0.03 -8.60 -9.89
CA PHE A 229 0.70 -9.29 -8.84
C PHE A 229 2.17 -8.88 -8.80
N LEU A 230 2.80 -8.65 -9.96
CA LEU A 230 4.16 -8.13 -9.99
C LEU A 230 4.22 -6.72 -9.37
N GLY A 231 3.22 -5.88 -9.67
CA GLY A 231 3.06 -4.57 -9.02
C GLY A 231 2.92 -4.67 -7.50
N LEU A 232 2.13 -5.63 -7.01
CA LEU A 232 1.94 -5.89 -5.57
C LEU A 232 3.25 -6.29 -4.88
N LEU A 233 3.98 -7.26 -5.44
CA LEU A 233 5.25 -7.71 -4.85
C LEU A 233 6.33 -6.64 -4.94
N CYS A 234 6.39 -5.88 -6.04
CA CYS A 234 7.29 -4.73 -6.15
C CYS A 234 7.00 -3.68 -5.07
N TYR A 235 5.72 -3.35 -4.83
CA TYR A 235 5.33 -2.41 -3.78
C TYR A 235 5.70 -2.93 -2.39
N LYS A 236 5.40 -4.19 -2.09
CA LYS A 236 5.76 -4.84 -0.81
C LYS A 236 7.28 -4.89 -0.58
N ASN A 237 8.07 -4.92 -1.66
CA ASN A 237 9.53 -4.86 -1.63
C ASN A 237 10.10 -3.44 -1.80
N SER A 238 9.31 -2.40 -1.56
CA SER A 238 9.70 -0.97 -1.68
C SER A 238 10.23 -0.54 -3.07
N GLN A 239 9.95 -1.30 -4.12
CA GLN A 239 10.27 -0.97 -5.52
C GLN A 239 9.13 -0.16 -6.15
N ASN A 240 8.81 0.99 -5.54
CA ASN A 240 7.60 1.77 -5.85
C ASN A 240 7.54 2.23 -7.31
N LYS A 241 8.66 2.65 -7.90
CA LYS A 241 8.70 3.02 -9.32
C LYS A 241 8.30 1.86 -10.23
N LYS A 242 8.86 0.65 -10.01
CA LYS A 242 8.48 -0.54 -10.79
C LYS A 242 7.02 -0.90 -10.54
N ALA A 243 6.57 -0.88 -9.28
CA ALA A 243 5.18 -1.16 -8.95
C ALA A 243 4.21 -0.26 -9.73
N GLN A 244 4.53 1.03 -9.86
CA GLN A 244 3.73 1.98 -10.63
C GLN A 244 3.71 1.65 -12.13
N GLU A 245 4.85 1.27 -12.72
CA GLU A 245 4.94 0.88 -14.13
C GLU A 245 4.07 -0.36 -14.41
N GLU A 246 4.13 -1.36 -13.52
CA GLU A 246 3.36 -2.59 -13.61
C GLU A 246 1.86 -2.37 -13.43
N TYR A 247 1.43 -1.57 -12.45
CA TYR A 247 0.02 -1.22 -12.31
C TYR A 247 -0.49 -0.43 -13.52
N LYS A 248 0.30 0.48 -14.07
CA LYS A 248 -0.08 1.21 -15.29
C LYS A 248 -0.28 0.24 -16.46
N LYS A 249 0.60 -0.76 -16.60
CA LYS A 249 0.47 -1.80 -17.62
C LYS A 249 -0.78 -2.65 -17.40
N ALA A 250 -1.02 -3.14 -16.18
CA ALA A 250 -2.23 -3.88 -15.83
C ALA A 250 -3.51 -3.09 -16.16
N LEU A 251 -3.59 -1.83 -15.75
CA LEU A 251 -4.74 -0.94 -16.01
C LEU A 251 -4.96 -0.62 -17.49
N SER A 252 -3.95 -0.82 -18.35
CA SER A 252 -4.06 -0.68 -19.80
C SER A 252 -4.60 -1.94 -20.49
N LEU A 253 -4.46 -3.10 -19.83
CA LEU A 253 -4.87 -4.41 -20.34
C LEU A 253 -6.26 -4.83 -19.83
N MET A 254 -6.72 -4.28 -18.71
CA MET A 254 -8.06 -4.52 -18.16
C MET A 254 -9.19 -4.06 -19.09
N SER A 255 -10.31 -4.78 -19.06
CA SER A 255 -11.57 -4.29 -19.64
C SER A 255 -12.05 -3.02 -18.93
N THR A 256 -12.95 -2.27 -19.58
CA THR A 256 -13.53 -1.05 -19.01
C THR A 256 -14.22 -1.30 -17.66
N ALA A 257 -14.87 -2.44 -17.49
CA ALA A 257 -15.53 -2.81 -16.24
C ALA A 257 -14.51 -3.11 -15.13
N GLU A 258 -13.53 -3.97 -15.40
CA GLU A 258 -12.47 -4.32 -14.44
C GLU A 258 -11.68 -3.08 -14.01
N LYS A 259 -11.34 -2.20 -14.95
CA LYS A 259 -10.68 -0.92 -14.66
C LYS A 259 -11.56 0.00 -13.82
N LYS A 260 -12.86 0.11 -14.11
CA LYS A 260 -13.81 0.89 -13.32
C LYS A 260 -13.89 0.35 -11.88
N ASP A 261 -13.94 -0.96 -11.72
CA ASP A 261 -13.96 -1.58 -10.39
C ASP A 261 -12.69 -1.31 -9.61
N PHE A 262 -11.53 -1.53 -10.25
CA PHE A 262 -10.22 -1.38 -9.60
C PHE A 262 -9.90 0.07 -9.23
N THR A 263 -10.28 1.06 -10.05
CA THR A 263 -9.87 2.47 -9.89
C THR A 263 -10.95 3.41 -9.37
N PHE A 264 -12.22 3.23 -9.77
CA PHE A 264 -13.30 4.15 -9.43
C PHE A 264 -14.16 3.58 -8.31
N ASN A 265 -14.69 2.36 -8.45
CA ASN A 265 -15.61 1.80 -7.45
C ASN A 265 -14.90 1.48 -6.13
N SER A 266 -13.67 0.94 -6.18
CA SER A 266 -12.88 0.68 -4.96
C SER A 266 -12.63 1.95 -4.14
N VAL A 267 -12.45 3.10 -4.81
CA VAL A 267 -12.22 4.41 -4.17
C VAL A 267 -13.53 5.05 -3.75
N LYS A 268 -14.59 4.88 -4.54
CA LYS A 268 -15.96 5.29 -4.22
C LYS A 268 -16.35 4.73 -2.84
N GLU A 269 -16.12 3.45 -2.60
CA GLU A 269 -16.39 2.84 -1.29
C GLU A 269 -15.49 3.39 -0.19
N LEU A 270 -14.20 3.63 -0.47
CA LEU A 270 -13.27 4.22 0.49
C LEU A 270 -13.76 5.59 0.98
N ILE A 271 -14.20 6.47 0.07
CA ILE A 271 -14.59 7.85 0.40
C ILE A 271 -16.04 8.00 0.83
N LYS A 272 -16.92 7.02 0.56
CA LYS A 272 -18.36 7.07 0.88
C LYS A 272 -18.65 7.53 2.32
N PRO A 273 -17.99 7.00 3.37
CA PRO A 273 -18.27 7.42 4.75
C PRO A 273 -17.97 8.89 5.05
N ILE A 274 -17.09 9.55 4.28
CA ILE A 274 -16.74 10.97 4.43
C ILE A 274 -17.97 11.86 4.18
N PHE A 275 -18.83 11.45 3.24
CA PHE A 275 -19.98 12.25 2.79
C PHE A 275 -21.31 11.82 3.44
N LYS A 276 -21.31 10.72 4.21
CA LYS A 276 -22.48 10.20 4.92
C LYS A 276 -23.73 10.17 4.03
N ASP A 277 -24.82 10.82 4.46
CA ASP A 277 -26.12 10.79 3.80
C ASP A 277 -26.14 11.54 2.45
N LYS A 278 -25.16 12.41 2.19
CA LYS A 278 -25.06 13.19 0.94
C LYS A 278 -24.39 12.43 -0.19
N PHE A 279 -23.87 11.23 0.07
CA PHE A 279 -23.10 10.50 -0.94
C PHE A 279 -23.94 10.05 -2.13
N GLU A 280 -25.21 9.71 -1.89
CA GLU A 280 -26.14 9.26 -2.94
C GLU A 280 -26.65 10.43 -3.81
N ASP A 281 -26.39 11.69 -3.41
CA ASP A 281 -26.78 12.89 -4.17
C ASP A 281 -25.81 13.18 -5.34
N PHE A 282 -24.61 12.58 -5.34
CA PHE A 282 -23.60 12.84 -6.37
C PHE A 282 -23.82 11.99 -7.63
N THR A 283 -23.73 12.64 -8.79
CA THR A 283 -23.65 11.96 -10.08
C THR A 283 -22.31 11.24 -10.26
N ASP A 284 -22.26 10.25 -11.17
CA ASP A 284 -21.02 9.54 -11.52
C ASP A 284 -19.92 10.51 -12.02
N ALA A 285 -20.30 11.65 -12.63
CA ALA A 285 -19.37 12.68 -13.09
C ALA A 285 -18.77 13.49 -11.92
N GLU A 286 -19.60 13.90 -10.97
CA GLU A 286 -19.16 14.62 -9.77
C GLU A 286 -18.27 13.73 -8.89
N LEU A 287 -18.61 12.44 -8.73
CA LEU A 287 -17.78 11.49 -8.00
C LEU A 287 -16.40 11.29 -8.64
N ARG A 288 -16.29 11.34 -9.98
CA ARG A 288 -14.98 11.26 -10.66
C ARG A 288 -14.11 12.47 -10.38
N LEU A 289 -14.71 13.66 -10.35
CA LEU A 289 -14.01 14.88 -9.96
C LEU A 289 -13.57 14.80 -8.50
N LEU A 290 -14.46 14.37 -7.61
CA LEU A 290 -14.18 14.21 -6.19
C LEU A 290 -13.04 13.22 -5.92
N ILE A 291 -13.03 12.07 -6.61
CA ILE A 291 -11.94 11.09 -6.52
C ILE A 291 -10.62 11.68 -7.03
N LYS A 292 -10.66 12.49 -8.10
CA LYS A 292 -9.46 13.17 -8.59
C LYS A 292 -8.91 14.15 -7.55
N GLU A 293 -9.76 14.96 -6.94
CA GLU A 293 -9.35 15.90 -5.88
C GLU A 293 -8.89 15.16 -4.62
N TYR A 294 -9.55 14.05 -4.27
CA TYR A 294 -9.13 13.19 -3.16
C TYR A 294 -7.67 12.77 -3.29
N TRP A 295 -7.25 12.28 -4.46
CA TRP A 295 -5.87 11.85 -4.64
C TRP A 295 -4.88 13.02 -4.59
N LYS A 296 -5.22 14.21 -5.10
CA LYS A 296 -4.35 15.40 -4.97
C LYS A 296 -4.10 15.77 -3.51
N ILE A 297 -5.17 15.80 -2.70
CA ILE A 297 -5.08 16.10 -1.26
C ILE A 297 -4.22 15.07 -0.54
N LYS A 298 -4.22 13.83 -1.04
CA LYS A 298 -3.55 12.67 -0.44
C LYS A 298 -2.15 12.42 -0.98
N GLU A 299 -1.63 13.26 -1.88
CA GLU A 299 -0.30 13.16 -2.45
C GLU A 299 0.77 13.46 -1.39
N PRO A 300 1.55 12.45 -0.95
CA PRO A 300 2.53 12.66 0.13
C PRO A 300 3.82 13.32 -0.34
N LEU A 301 4.16 13.18 -1.62
CA LEU A 301 5.44 13.60 -2.19
C LEU A 301 5.26 14.05 -3.64
N TYR A 302 5.45 15.33 -3.91
CA TYR A 302 5.42 15.91 -5.26
C TYR A 302 6.71 15.67 -6.06
N LEU A 303 7.82 15.31 -5.40
CA LEU A 303 9.09 14.98 -6.07
C LEU A 303 9.02 13.71 -6.94
N THR A 304 8.02 12.85 -6.73
CA THR A 304 7.82 11.64 -7.53
C THR A 304 6.86 11.89 -8.68
N LYS A 305 6.92 11.04 -9.70
CA LYS A 305 6.01 11.10 -10.87
C LYS A 305 4.67 10.39 -10.63
N TYR A 306 4.46 9.90 -9.42
CA TYR A 306 3.32 9.08 -9.06
C TYR A 306 2.91 9.37 -7.62
N ASN A 307 1.62 9.26 -7.35
CA ASN A 307 1.08 9.47 -6.02
C ASN A 307 1.25 8.19 -5.18
N GLU A 308 2.04 8.24 -4.10
CA GLU A 308 2.33 7.08 -3.25
C GLU A 308 1.08 6.51 -2.60
N ARG A 309 0.13 7.38 -2.22
CA ARG A 309 -1.12 6.95 -1.57
C ARG A 309 -2.03 6.24 -2.57
N LEU A 310 -2.09 6.68 -3.82
CA LEU A 310 -2.79 5.98 -4.90
C LEU A 310 -2.12 4.65 -5.24
N LEU A 311 -0.78 4.64 -5.31
CA LEU A 311 -0.01 3.41 -5.56
C LEU A 311 -0.29 2.36 -4.49
N GLU A 312 -0.28 2.77 -3.22
CA GLU A 312 -0.60 1.91 -2.09
C GLU A 312 -2.05 1.41 -2.14
N HIS A 313 -3.01 2.24 -2.58
CA HIS A 313 -4.40 1.82 -2.77
C HIS A 313 -4.51 0.71 -3.81
N TYR A 314 -3.79 0.81 -4.93
CA TYR A 314 -3.74 -0.25 -5.93
C TYR A 314 -3.18 -1.55 -5.35
N SER A 315 -2.16 -1.46 -4.50
CA SER A 315 -1.65 -2.62 -3.77
C SER A 315 -2.67 -3.20 -2.79
N ARG A 316 -3.48 -2.36 -2.13
CA ARG A 316 -4.58 -2.85 -1.27
C ARG A 316 -5.65 -3.59 -2.05
N VAL A 317 -6.08 -3.05 -3.19
CA VAL A 317 -7.08 -3.69 -4.04
C VAL A 317 -6.54 -4.99 -4.63
N ALA A 318 -5.29 -5.00 -5.10
CA ALA A 318 -4.65 -6.20 -5.64
C ALA A 318 -4.54 -7.31 -4.58
N TYR A 319 -4.06 -6.99 -3.37
CA TYR A 319 -3.98 -7.93 -2.26
C TYR A 319 -5.37 -8.43 -1.84
N ALA A 320 -6.35 -7.53 -1.70
CA ALA A 320 -7.70 -7.91 -1.33
C ALA A 320 -8.29 -8.86 -2.37
N ASN A 321 -8.14 -8.57 -3.67
CA ASN A 321 -8.62 -9.45 -4.73
C ASN A 321 -7.89 -10.80 -4.76
N LEU A 322 -6.61 -10.84 -4.42
CA LEU A 322 -5.86 -12.08 -4.33
C LEU A 322 -6.34 -12.95 -3.15
N ARG A 323 -6.55 -12.36 -1.98
CA ARG A 323 -6.73 -13.12 -0.72
C ARG A 323 -8.16 -13.25 -0.24
N PHE A 324 -9.04 -12.33 -0.62
CA PHE A 324 -10.38 -12.23 -0.07
C PHE A 324 -11.48 -12.38 -1.11
N SER A 325 -11.18 -12.65 -2.38
CA SER A 325 -12.21 -12.85 -3.40
C SER A 325 -13.09 -14.06 -3.10
N GLU A 326 -14.36 -13.98 -3.52
CA GLU A 326 -15.34 -15.06 -3.40
C GLU A 326 -15.85 -15.42 -4.81
N PRO A 327 -15.09 -16.24 -5.58
CA PRO A 327 -15.38 -16.48 -6.99
C PRO A 327 -16.76 -17.12 -7.26
N LYS A 328 -17.28 -17.91 -6.30
CA LYS A 328 -18.61 -18.54 -6.40
C LYS A 328 -19.75 -17.52 -6.43
N GLU A 329 -19.54 -16.32 -5.89
CA GLU A 329 -20.52 -15.23 -5.87
C GLU A 329 -20.18 -14.11 -6.86
N ASN A 330 -19.13 -14.28 -7.67
CA ASN A 330 -18.58 -13.23 -8.52
C ASN A 330 -18.25 -11.94 -7.73
N LYS A 331 -17.82 -12.10 -6.47
CA LYS A 331 -17.54 -10.99 -5.56
C LYS A 331 -16.02 -10.79 -5.44
N PRO A 332 -15.46 -9.69 -5.97
CA PRO A 332 -14.04 -9.39 -5.83
C PRO A 332 -13.69 -9.10 -4.37
N GLY A 333 -12.46 -9.43 -3.99
CA GLY A 333 -12.06 -9.42 -2.60
C GLY A 333 -12.16 -8.05 -1.92
N TRP A 334 -11.96 -6.94 -2.65
CA TRP A 334 -12.14 -5.60 -2.11
C TRP A 334 -13.57 -5.30 -1.63
N GLN A 335 -14.59 -6.03 -2.10
CA GLN A 335 -16.00 -5.89 -1.68
C GLN A 335 -16.37 -6.78 -0.48
N THR A 336 -15.47 -7.65 -0.02
CA THR A 336 -15.71 -8.47 1.17
C THR A 336 -15.47 -7.68 2.45
N ASP A 337 -15.99 -8.16 3.58
CA ASP A 337 -15.80 -7.50 4.88
C ASP A 337 -14.31 -7.34 5.22
N ARG A 338 -13.49 -8.36 4.95
CA ARG A 338 -12.02 -8.29 5.10
C ARG A 338 -11.40 -7.31 4.11
N GLY A 339 -11.88 -7.31 2.87
CA GLY A 339 -11.46 -6.35 1.85
C GLY A 339 -11.72 -4.90 2.24
N ASP A 340 -12.93 -4.56 2.68
CA ASP A 340 -13.32 -3.21 3.10
C ASP A 340 -12.40 -2.69 4.23
N ILE A 341 -12.17 -3.51 5.26
CA ILE A 341 -11.25 -3.16 6.37
C ILE A 341 -9.81 -3.01 5.87
N TYR A 342 -9.33 -3.92 5.02
CA TYR A 342 -7.97 -3.86 4.47
C TYR A 342 -7.77 -2.63 3.59
N LEU A 343 -8.74 -2.28 2.75
CA LEU A 343 -8.70 -1.09 1.89
C LEU A 343 -8.59 0.21 2.71
N ARG A 344 -9.26 0.28 3.87
CA ARG A 344 -9.29 1.47 4.73
C ARG A 344 -8.09 1.59 5.65
N TYR A 345 -7.71 0.49 6.28
CA TYR A 345 -6.76 0.52 7.38
C TYR A 345 -5.43 -0.17 7.06
N GLY A 346 -5.34 -0.84 5.91
CA GLY A 346 -4.15 -1.54 5.45
C GLY A 346 -3.92 -2.86 6.19
N GLU A 347 -2.69 -3.34 6.08
CA GLU A 347 -2.25 -4.54 6.77
C GLU A 347 -2.31 -4.36 8.30
N PRO A 348 -2.96 -5.28 9.04
CA PRO A 348 -3.00 -5.20 10.49
C PRO A 348 -1.59 -5.38 11.07
N ILE A 349 -1.35 -4.79 12.25
CA ILE A 349 -0.08 -4.90 12.97
C ILE A 349 0.12 -6.35 13.43
N ASP A 350 -0.97 -7.00 13.81
CA ASP A 350 -0.98 -8.42 14.14
C ASP A 350 -2.28 -9.07 13.67
N ARG A 351 -2.22 -10.36 13.36
CA ARG A 351 -3.35 -11.14 12.85
C ARG A 351 -3.31 -12.52 13.49
N ILE A 352 -4.39 -12.88 14.17
CA ILE A 352 -4.54 -14.17 14.84
C ILE A 352 -5.72 -14.91 14.21
N ARG A 353 -5.51 -16.15 13.78
CA ARG A 353 -6.58 -17.01 13.30
C ARG A 353 -6.89 -18.13 14.28
N PHE A 354 -8.15 -18.28 14.62
CA PHE A 354 -8.65 -19.36 15.46
C PHE A 354 -9.20 -20.48 14.58
N ARG A 355 -8.78 -21.72 14.87
CA ARG A 355 -9.28 -22.93 14.20
C ARG A 355 -10.58 -23.44 14.83
N PRO A 356 -11.47 -24.04 14.02
CA PRO A 356 -12.70 -24.61 14.53
C PRO A 356 -12.42 -25.85 15.38
N HIS A 357 -13.18 -26.03 16.46
CA HIS A 357 -13.17 -27.24 17.29
C HIS A 357 -14.49 -27.43 18.02
N ILE A 358 -14.70 -28.65 18.51
CA ILE A 358 -15.92 -29.06 19.23
C ILE A 358 -15.60 -29.13 20.71
N ASN A 359 -16.34 -28.37 21.53
CA ASN A 359 -16.18 -28.44 22.98
C ASN A 359 -16.86 -29.71 23.53
N ALA A 360 -16.12 -30.48 24.32
CA ALA A 360 -16.63 -31.66 25.04
C ALA A 360 -17.32 -31.24 26.34
N GLY A 361 -18.59 -30.81 26.28
CA GLY A 361 -19.33 -30.43 27.48
C GLY A 361 -20.82 -30.20 27.26
N GLY A 362 -21.62 -31.28 27.28
CA GLY A 362 -23.10 -31.31 27.49
C GLY A 362 -24.01 -30.62 26.46
N ARG A 363 -23.54 -29.58 25.78
CA ARG A 363 -24.14 -28.92 24.62
C ARG A 363 -23.02 -28.73 23.61
N THR A 364 -23.00 -29.55 22.56
CA THR A 364 -22.01 -29.47 21.47
C THR A 364 -22.05 -28.08 20.83
N GLN A 365 -21.10 -27.23 21.21
CA GLN A 365 -20.86 -25.93 20.57
C GLN A 365 -19.66 -26.07 19.64
N VAL A 366 -19.81 -25.53 18.43
CA VAL A 366 -18.76 -25.51 17.42
C VAL A 366 -18.12 -24.13 17.45
N LYS A 367 -16.84 -24.06 17.80
CA LYS A 367 -16.06 -22.84 17.62
C LYS A 367 -15.84 -22.67 16.11
N LEU A 368 -16.21 -21.51 15.56
CA LEU A 368 -16.04 -21.15 14.14
C LEU A 368 -14.58 -20.90 13.78
N LYS A 369 -14.23 -20.99 12.49
CA LYS A 369 -12.96 -20.44 12.00
C LYS A 369 -13.03 -18.91 12.07
N THR A 370 -12.18 -18.29 12.88
CA THR A 370 -12.21 -16.83 13.14
C THR A 370 -10.88 -16.21 12.78
N ASP A 371 -10.90 -15.03 12.18
CA ASP A 371 -9.73 -14.25 11.79
C ASP A 371 -9.81 -12.89 12.50
N VAL A 372 -8.86 -12.60 13.37
CA VAL A 372 -8.85 -11.42 14.24
C VAL A 372 -7.67 -10.53 13.87
N TRP A 373 -7.98 -9.29 13.52
CA TRP A 373 -7.02 -8.30 13.03
C TRP A 373 -6.84 -7.20 14.06
N TYR A 374 -5.60 -6.98 14.46
CA TYR A 374 -5.21 -5.98 15.45
C TYR A 374 -4.56 -4.78 14.76
N TYR A 375 -5.11 -3.60 15.07
CA TYR A 375 -4.52 -2.30 14.80
C TYR A 375 -4.18 -1.64 16.14
N THR A 376 -3.50 -0.49 16.12
CA THR A 376 -3.03 0.19 17.34
C THR A 376 -4.12 0.43 18.38
N ASP A 377 -5.34 0.74 17.92
CA ASP A 377 -6.47 1.20 18.73
C ASP A 377 -7.81 0.55 18.30
N MET A 378 -7.77 -0.47 17.45
CA MET A 378 -8.96 -1.14 16.90
C MET A 378 -8.72 -2.63 16.70
N VAL A 379 -9.76 -3.44 16.89
CA VAL A 379 -9.72 -4.88 16.63
C VAL A 379 -10.94 -5.29 15.82
N PHE A 380 -10.73 -6.04 14.75
CA PHE A 380 -11.80 -6.57 13.90
C PHE A 380 -11.77 -8.09 13.90
N GLY A 381 -12.91 -8.72 14.19
CA GLY A 381 -13.09 -10.17 14.09
C GLY A 381 -13.94 -10.53 12.88
N PHE A 382 -13.53 -11.56 12.15
CA PHE A 382 -14.27 -12.13 11.03
C PHE A 382 -14.46 -13.63 11.22
N THR A 383 -15.66 -14.16 10.99
CA THR A 383 -15.99 -15.59 11.12
C THR A 383 -16.37 -16.20 9.78
N ASP A 384 -15.94 -17.43 9.53
CA ASP A 384 -16.42 -18.28 8.43
C ASP A 384 -17.43 -19.29 8.99
N ASP A 385 -18.68 -18.86 9.06
CA ASP A 385 -19.77 -19.57 9.73
C ASP A 385 -20.09 -20.93 9.10
N PHE A 386 -19.73 -21.12 7.83
CA PHE A 386 -20.07 -22.29 7.04
C PHE A 386 -18.85 -23.09 6.56
N MET A 387 -17.65 -22.75 7.04
CA MET A 387 -16.38 -23.38 6.65
C MET A 387 -16.18 -23.42 5.12
N ASN A 388 -16.60 -22.37 4.43
CA ASN A 388 -16.57 -22.30 2.97
C ASN A 388 -15.60 -21.22 2.45
N GLY A 389 -14.79 -20.65 3.35
CA GLY A 389 -13.83 -19.59 3.09
C GLY A 389 -14.43 -18.18 3.10
N LYS A 390 -15.74 -18.03 3.35
CA LYS A 390 -16.42 -16.73 3.35
C LYS A 390 -16.43 -16.15 4.74
N PHE A 391 -15.46 -15.27 4.99
CA PHE A 391 -15.37 -14.53 6.23
C PHE A 391 -16.32 -13.33 6.21
N ARG A 392 -17.11 -13.21 7.27
CA ARG A 392 -18.02 -12.08 7.54
C ARG A 392 -17.69 -11.47 8.89
N PHE A 393 -18.11 -10.24 9.15
CA PHE A 393 -17.93 -9.65 10.48
C PHE A 393 -18.52 -10.55 11.58
N SER A 394 -17.72 -10.80 12.61
CA SER A 394 -18.14 -11.57 13.78
C SER A 394 -19.32 -10.88 14.45
N THR A 395 -20.45 -11.58 14.56
CA THR A 395 -21.62 -11.11 15.30
C THR A 395 -22.03 -12.15 16.35
N PRO A 396 -22.12 -11.79 17.64
CA PRO A 396 -22.59 -12.72 18.65
C PRO A 396 -24.05 -13.08 18.33
N THR A 397 -24.35 -14.35 18.13
CA THR A 397 -25.72 -14.81 17.87
C THR A 397 -26.26 -15.53 19.11
N PRO A 398 -27.19 -14.92 19.87
CA PRO A 398 -27.80 -15.56 21.03
C PRO A 398 -28.45 -16.89 20.63
N GLY A 399 -28.13 -17.98 21.35
CA GLY A 399 -28.73 -19.30 21.11
C GLY A 399 -28.16 -20.12 19.95
N SER A 400 -27.16 -19.61 19.22
CA SER A 400 -26.48 -20.39 18.17
C SER A 400 -25.65 -21.54 18.74
N ARG A 401 -25.58 -22.65 17.99
CA ARG A 401 -24.62 -23.74 18.26
C ARG A 401 -23.20 -23.38 17.83
N TYR A 402 -23.05 -22.36 17.00
CA TYR A 402 -21.79 -21.80 16.55
C TYR A 402 -21.42 -20.60 17.41
N VAL A 403 -20.23 -20.62 18.00
CA VAL A 403 -19.78 -19.57 18.92
C VAL A 403 -18.51 -18.93 18.37
N SER A 404 -18.57 -17.62 18.12
CA SER A 404 -17.38 -16.83 17.80
C SER A 404 -16.41 -16.84 18.98
N GLN A 405 -15.11 -17.00 18.70
CA GLN A 405 -14.06 -16.92 19.73
C GLN A 405 -13.68 -15.48 20.07
N PHE A 406 -14.20 -14.52 19.30
CA PHE A 406 -13.99 -13.11 19.50
C PHE A 406 -15.25 -12.47 20.12
N ALA A 407 -15.09 -11.76 21.23
CA ALA A 407 -16.20 -11.08 21.89
C ALA A 407 -16.60 -9.78 21.16
N GLY A 408 -17.90 -9.52 21.07
CA GLY A 408 -18.44 -8.26 20.56
C GLY A 408 -18.98 -8.32 19.13
N ASN A 409 -19.75 -7.29 18.76
CA ASN A 409 -20.35 -7.16 17.44
C ASN A 409 -19.43 -6.35 16.52
N SER A 410 -18.59 -7.05 15.75
CA SER A 410 -17.61 -6.42 14.85
C SER A 410 -18.27 -5.66 13.70
N TYR A 411 -19.49 -6.03 13.29
CA TYR A 411 -20.21 -5.32 12.24
C TYR A 411 -20.58 -3.89 12.68
N ASN A 412 -21.23 -3.76 13.84
CA ASN A 412 -21.59 -2.45 14.39
C ASN A 412 -20.34 -1.61 14.72
N PHE A 413 -19.32 -2.24 15.29
CA PHE A 413 -18.04 -1.59 15.55
C PHE A 413 -17.40 -1.06 14.26
N ALA A 414 -17.34 -1.88 13.20
CA ALA A 414 -16.79 -1.46 11.91
C ALA A 414 -17.55 -0.28 11.30
N ASN A 415 -18.88 -0.28 11.35
CA ASN A 415 -19.67 0.84 10.85
C ASN A 415 -19.44 2.12 11.67
N TYR A 416 -19.35 2.00 13.00
CA TYR A 416 -18.99 3.13 13.87
C TYR A 416 -17.61 3.67 13.52
N VAL A 417 -16.58 2.81 13.49
CA VAL A 417 -15.20 3.20 13.18
C VAL A 417 -15.12 3.88 11.81
N LYS A 418 -15.75 3.32 10.77
CA LYS A 418 -15.81 3.93 9.43
C LYS A 418 -16.44 5.32 9.42
N SER A 419 -17.34 5.62 10.36
CA SER A 419 -18.01 6.91 10.45
C SER A 419 -17.22 7.99 11.20
N VAL A 420 -16.29 7.59 12.08
CA VAL A 420 -15.49 8.50 12.91
C VAL A 420 -14.01 8.55 12.52
N ARG A 421 -13.53 7.55 11.79
CA ARG A 421 -12.15 7.42 11.31
C ARG A 421 -12.14 7.11 9.81
N ASN A 422 -11.52 8.01 9.06
CA ASN A 422 -11.48 7.94 7.59
C ASN A 422 -10.67 6.73 7.09
N GLU A 423 -9.33 6.81 7.15
CA GLU A 423 -8.40 5.78 6.69
C GLU A 423 -7.12 5.83 7.52
N LEU A 424 -6.38 4.71 7.54
CA LEU A 424 -5.03 4.65 8.10
C LEU A 424 -4.03 4.51 6.95
N TYR A 425 -3.12 5.47 6.85
CA TYR A 425 -2.03 5.44 5.89
C TYR A 425 -0.82 6.17 6.46
N ASP A 426 0.31 5.45 6.51
CA ASP A 426 1.62 6.04 6.74
C ASP A 426 2.44 5.89 5.45
N PRO A 427 2.88 6.99 4.80
CA PRO A 427 3.57 6.92 3.52
C PRO A 427 4.79 6.00 3.55
N LYS A 428 4.92 5.08 2.59
CA LYS A 428 6.11 4.23 2.44
C LYS A 428 6.94 4.70 1.25
N PHE A 429 8.14 5.20 1.53
CA PHE A 429 9.09 5.65 0.52
C PHE A 429 10.17 4.59 0.27
N GLU A 430 10.91 4.71 -0.85
CA GLU A 430 11.99 3.78 -1.20
C GLU A 430 13.17 3.84 -0.19
N GLY A 431 13.31 4.94 0.55
CA GLY A 431 14.32 5.13 1.59
C GLY A 431 13.73 5.64 2.91
N PRO A 432 14.58 5.85 3.94
CA PRO A 432 14.13 6.22 5.28
C PRO A 432 13.52 7.61 5.35
N LYS A 433 12.52 7.79 6.22
CA LYS A 433 12.01 9.13 6.56
C LYS A 433 12.99 9.87 7.45
N PHE A 434 13.16 11.17 7.23
CA PHE A 434 13.92 12.05 8.13
C PHE A 434 13.27 13.42 8.24
N LYS A 435 13.69 14.22 9.21
CA LYS A 435 13.19 15.60 9.42
C LYS A 435 14.20 16.61 8.92
N VAL A 436 13.69 17.69 8.34
CA VAL A 436 14.46 18.84 7.87
C VAL A 436 13.92 20.08 8.57
N PRO A 437 14.70 20.79 9.41
CA PRO A 437 14.31 22.10 9.89
C PRO A 437 14.24 23.09 8.73
N TYR A 438 13.25 23.98 8.76
CA TYR A 438 13.05 24.99 7.72
C TYR A 438 12.44 26.28 8.28
N GLN A 439 12.70 27.38 7.59
CA GLN A 439 12.13 28.70 7.85
C GLN A 439 11.52 29.25 6.56
N ILE A 440 10.26 29.67 6.64
CA ILE A 440 9.57 30.36 5.54
C ILE A 440 9.61 31.85 5.82
N THR A 441 10.10 32.64 4.85
CA THR A 441 10.13 34.10 4.96
C THR A 441 9.54 34.75 3.72
N GLN A 442 8.78 35.82 3.91
CA GLN A 442 8.07 36.51 2.82
C GLN A 442 8.52 37.96 2.70
N PHE A 443 8.81 38.41 1.48
CA PHE A 443 9.23 39.77 1.17
C PHE A 443 8.33 40.37 0.11
N LYS A 444 8.22 41.71 0.11
CA LYS A 444 7.52 42.41 -0.96
C LYS A 444 8.32 42.23 -2.26
N ASN A 445 7.64 41.79 -3.32
CA ASN A 445 8.21 41.83 -4.64
C ASN A 445 8.18 43.27 -5.16
N LEU A 446 9.36 43.88 -5.34
CA LEU A 446 9.48 45.28 -5.77
C LEU A 446 9.24 45.46 -7.27
N ASN A 447 9.33 44.37 -8.05
CA ASN A 447 9.14 44.39 -9.50
C ASN A 447 7.69 44.08 -9.89
N ASN A 448 6.97 43.32 -9.08
CA ASN A 448 5.59 42.92 -9.30
C ASN A 448 4.75 43.06 -8.01
N PRO A 449 3.95 44.12 -7.85
CA PRO A 449 3.17 44.35 -6.62
C PRO A 449 2.02 43.35 -6.40
N ASN A 450 1.71 42.51 -7.40
CA ASN A 450 0.72 41.44 -7.29
C ASN A 450 1.32 40.12 -6.81
N GLU A 451 2.63 40.08 -6.54
CA GLU A 451 3.33 38.89 -6.05
C GLU A 451 4.12 39.21 -4.78
N THR A 452 4.53 38.14 -4.11
CA THR A 452 5.31 38.14 -2.87
C THR A 452 6.43 37.15 -3.03
N ASP A 453 7.64 37.57 -2.69
CA ASP A 453 8.83 36.72 -2.75
C ASP A 453 8.82 35.83 -1.51
N VAL A 454 8.64 34.53 -1.70
CA VAL A 454 8.60 33.54 -0.62
C VAL A 454 9.86 32.70 -0.69
N TYR A 455 10.65 32.79 0.38
CA TYR A 455 11.86 32.00 0.57
C TYR A 455 11.58 30.87 1.55
N VAL A 456 12.10 29.69 1.25
CA VAL A 456 12.17 28.56 2.17
C VAL A 456 13.63 28.18 2.36
N SER A 457 14.17 28.53 3.52
CA SER A 457 15.51 28.12 3.93
C SER A 457 15.40 26.81 4.69
N TYR A 458 16.22 25.83 4.37
CA TYR A 458 16.18 24.51 5.01
C TYR A 458 17.58 24.02 5.37
N GLY A 459 17.65 23.15 6.37
CA GLY A 459 18.90 22.67 6.94
C GLY A 459 19.03 21.15 6.91
N LEU A 460 20.20 20.64 6.53
CA LEU A 460 20.53 19.22 6.47
C LEU A 460 21.70 18.92 7.41
N ASP A 461 21.62 17.82 8.15
CA ASP A 461 22.69 17.42 9.06
C ASP A 461 23.98 17.09 8.28
N ALA A 462 25.10 17.66 8.72
CA ALA A 462 26.39 17.45 8.10
C ALA A 462 27.19 16.26 8.68
N ALA A 463 26.69 15.58 9.73
CA ALA A 463 27.42 14.58 10.51
C ALA A 463 28.08 13.47 9.67
N ASP A 464 27.37 12.95 8.66
CA ASP A 464 27.82 11.81 7.85
C ASP A 464 28.30 12.23 6.44
N THR A 465 28.69 13.49 6.28
CA THR A 465 29.03 14.03 4.95
C THR A 465 30.53 13.97 4.67
N LEU A 466 30.88 13.63 3.43
CA LEU A 466 32.27 13.61 2.97
C LEU A 466 32.71 15.04 2.64
N LEU A 467 33.73 15.54 3.35
CA LEU A 467 34.38 16.81 3.02
C LEU A 467 35.54 16.55 2.05
N LYS A 468 35.43 17.06 0.82
CA LYS A 468 36.49 16.96 -0.21
C LYS A 468 36.70 18.31 -0.87
N ASN A 469 37.95 18.78 -0.92
CA ASN A 469 38.30 20.07 -1.52
C ASN A 469 37.45 21.25 -1.00
N ASN A 470 37.23 21.32 0.33
CA ASN A 470 36.36 22.30 1.00
C ASN A 470 34.87 22.26 0.62
N LEU A 471 34.41 21.20 -0.05
CA LEU A 471 33.01 20.96 -0.38
C LEU A 471 32.46 19.79 0.44
N TYR A 472 31.32 20.00 1.09
CA TYR A 472 30.54 18.94 1.74
C TYR A 472 29.72 18.24 0.65
N ILE A 473 30.04 16.97 0.38
CA ILE A 473 29.34 16.17 -0.63
C ILE A 473 28.07 15.61 0.00
N TYR A 474 26.92 16.10 -0.46
CA TYR A 474 25.60 15.66 -0.01
C TYR A 474 24.59 15.71 -1.16
N PRO A 475 24.65 14.74 -2.08
CA PRO A 475 23.81 14.77 -3.27
C PRO A 475 22.35 14.50 -2.92
N HIS A 476 21.48 15.46 -3.23
CA HIS A 476 20.04 15.38 -2.96
C HIS A 476 19.25 16.19 -4.00
N VAL A 477 17.94 16.00 -4.00
CA VAL A 477 16.97 16.82 -4.72
C VAL A 477 16.11 17.52 -3.67
N ALA A 478 15.93 18.83 -3.79
CA ALA A 478 15.03 19.61 -2.96
C ALA A 478 13.96 20.25 -3.83
N GLY A 479 12.71 20.15 -3.39
CA GLY A 479 11.57 20.73 -4.06
C GLY A 479 10.80 21.64 -3.12
N PHE A 480 10.38 22.78 -3.65
CA PHE A 480 9.44 23.67 -2.98
C PHE A 480 8.24 23.84 -3.91
N PHE A 481 7.07 23.38 -3.45
CA PHE A 481 5.81 23.34 -4.19
C PHE A 481 4.75 24.18 -3.48
N TYR A 482 4.02 24.98 -4.25
CA TYR A 482 2.88 25.75 -3.77
C TYR A 482 1.61 25.36 -4.52
N SER A 483 0.62 24.94 -3.75
CA SER A 483 -0.73 24.62 -4.23
C SER A 483 -1.74 25.63 -3.70
N ASP A 484 -2.79 25.91 -4.46
CA ASP A 484 -3.88 26.77 -4.01
C ASP A 484 -4.72 26.13 -2.87
N GLY A 485 -5.75 26.82 -2.40
CA GLY A 485 -6.68 26.30 -1.40
C GLY A 485 -7.43 25.02 -1.81
N TYR A 486 -7.38 24.63 -3.08
CA TYR A 486 -7.97 23.42 -3.65
C TYR A 486 -6.92 22.36 -4.00
N TYR A 487 -5.68 22.50 -3.51
CA TYR A 487 -4.58 21.57 -3.76
C TYR A 487 -4.17 21.45 -5.24
N ASN A 488 -4.49 22.43 -6.09
CA ASN A 488 -3.94 22.50 -7.43
C ASN A 488 -2.54 23.12 -7.35
N LEU A 489 -1.52 22.37 -7.80
CA LEU A 489 -0.16 22.87 -7.89
C LEU A 489 -0.08 24.08 -8.83
N GLN A 490 0.29 25.24 -8.30
CA GLN A 490 0.36 26.51 -9.04
C GLN A 490 1.78 26.86 -9.46
N LYS A 491 2.74 26.74 -8.53
CA LYS A 491 4.15 27.07 -8.75
C LYS A 491 5.03 26.08 -8.00
N SER A 492 6.20 25.80 -8.56
CA SER A 492 7.19 24.91 -7.96
C SER A 492 8.59 25.19 -8.47
N ILE A 493 9.58 24.93 -7.62
CA ILE A 493 10.99 24.89 -7.99
C ILE A 493 11.58 23.58 -7.47
N VAL A 494 12.42 22.94 -8.29
CA VAL A 494 13.09 21.69 -7.94
C VAL A 494 14.55 21.80 -8.31
N ASP A 495 15.41 21.72 -7.31
CA ASP A 495 16.85 21.85 -7.45
C ASP A 495 17.54 20.52 -7.15
N THR A 496 18.58 20.25 -7.93
CA THR A 496 19.47 19.12 -7.69
C THR A 496 20.80 19.64 -7.18
N ILE A 497 21.08 19.40 -5.90
CA ILE A 497 22.29 19.86 -5.23
C ILE A 497 23.23 18.67 -5.03
N ASN A 498 24.50 18.83 -5.41
CA ASN A 498 25.50 17.77 -5.27
C ASN A 498 26.47 18.02 -4.10
N ASN A 499 26.73 19.29 -3.77
CA ASN A 499 27.68 19.69 -2.75
C ASN A 499 27.30 21.05 -2.15
N PHE A 500 27.89 21.35 -1.00
CA PHE A 500 27.78 22.62 -0.29
C PHE A 500 29.16 23.20 -0.01
N ASN A 501 29.28 24.51 -0.17
CA ASN A 501 30.45 25.30 0.22
C ASN A 501 30.46 25.54 1.73
N LYS A 502 31.62 25.92 2.27
CA LYS A 502 31.75 26.29 3.69
C LYS A 502 30.85 27.47 4.09
N SER A 503 30.59 28.42 3.18
CA SER A 503 29.67 29.56 3.39
C SER A 503 28.21 29.15 3.56
N GLU A 504 27.88 27.89 3.30
CA GLU A 504 26.54 27.32 3.40
C GLU A 504 26.40 26.45 4.66
N VAL A 505 27.34 26.56 5.62
CA VAL A 505 27.36 25.74 6.82
C VAL A 505 27.21 26.58 8.07
N ILE A 506 26.24 26.21 8.90
CA ILE A 506 26.05 26.79 10.23
C ILE A 506 26.43 25.79 11.31
N ILE A 507 26.72 26.30 12.51
CA ILE A 507 26.95 25.50 13.70
C ILE A 507 25.68 25.62 14.57
N THR A 508 25.09 24.50 14.97
CA THR A 508 23.84 24.50 15.76
C THR A 508 24.06 24.10 17.23
N ASP A 509 25.22 23.53 17.58
CA ASP A 509 25.60 23.12 18.94
C ASP A 509 27.15 23.01 19.02
N SER A 510 27.70 22.65 20.19
CA SER A 510 29.15 22.55 20.49
C SER A 510 30.00 21.80 19.44
N SER A 511 29.39 20.97 18.59
CA SER A 511 30.02 20.35 17.42
C SER A 511 29.10 20.06 16.22
N LYS A 512 27.78 20.32 16.31
CA LYS A 512 26.84 19.97 15.24
C LYS A 512 26.87 21.02 14.13
N LYS A 513 27.01 20.55 12.90
CA LYS A 513 27.03 21.37 11.69
C LYS A 513 25.79 21.07 10.85
N MET A 514 25.25 22.10 10.24
CA MET A 514 24.09 21.98 9.36
C MET A 514 24.38 22.68 8.03
N LEU A 515 24.15 21.97 6.93
CA LEU A 515 24.24 22.46 5.57
C LEU A 515 22.93 23.18 5.24
N VAL A 516 23.00 24.44 4.83
CA VAL A 516 21.83 25.31 4.62
C VAL A 516 21.72 25.66 3.16
N ASN A 517 20.50 25.58 2.62
CA ASN A 517 20.17 26.12 1.30
C ASN A 517 18.83 26.87 1.38
N SER A 518 18.53 27.72 0.39
CA SER A 518 17.21 28.35 0.26
C SER A 518 16.65 28.21 -1.14
N LEU A 519 15.33 28.05 -1.21
CA LEU A 519 14.56 28.05 -2.46
C LEU A 519 13.65 29.29 -2.48
N GLU A 520 13.41 29.85 -3.65
CA GLU A 520 12.56 31.03 -3.84
C GLU A 520 11.40 30.73 -4.80
N LEU A 521 10.21 31.22 -4.45
CA LEU A 521 9.08 31.34 -5.37
C LEU A 521 8.45 32.72 -5.23
N ASN A 522 8.09 33.35 -6.36
CA ASN A 522 7.21 34.52 -6.34
C ASN A 522 5.76 34.02 -6.35
N LEU A 523 4.97 34.30 -5.32
CA LEU A 523 3.61 33.77 -5.16
C LEU A 523 2.58 34.90 -5.14
N PRO A 524 1.36 34.71 -5.69
CA PRO A 524 0.28 35.66 -5.48
C PRO A 524 -0.13 35.70 -4.00
N PRO A 525 -0.60 36.84 -3.48
CA PRO A 525 -0.99 37.02 -2.08
C PRO A 525 -2.33 36.33 -1.78
N ASP A 526 -2.29 35.00 -1.75
CA ASP A 526 -3.41 34.10 -1.50
C ASP A 526 -3.06 33.08 -0.40
N SER A 527 -4.06 32.33 0.08
CA SER A 527 -3.87 31.23 1.01
C SER A 527 -3.84 29.89 0.28
N GLY A 528 -2.84 29.08 0.57
CA GLY A 528 -2.66 27.77 -0.05
C GLY A 528 -1.89 26.81 0.85
N TYR A 529 -1.30 25.80 0.22
CA TYR A 529 -0.48 24.79 0.86
C TYR A 529 0.92 24.80 0.26
N LEU A 530 1.91 24.73 1.13
CA LEU A 530 3.32 24.63 0.80
C LEU A 530 3.82 23.23 1.11
N ALA A 531 4.56 22.63 0.19
CA ALA A 531 5.35 21.43 0.45
C ALA A 531 6.83 21.73 0.26
N LEU A 532 7.62 21.53 1.32
CA LEU A 532 9.08 21.43 1.26
C LEU A 532 9.46 19.96 1.30
N GLU A 533 10.11 19.51 0.23
CA GLU A 533 10.45 18.12 0.06
C GLU A 533 11.93 17.96 -0.24
N VAL A 534 12.57 16.97 0.37
CA VAL A 534 13.98 16.65 0.16
C VAL A 534 14.13 15.16 -0.01
N GLN A 535 14.82 14.74 -1.07
CA GLN A 535 15.19 13.35 -1.31
C GLN A 535 16.70 13.19 -1.48
N ARG A 536 17.33 12.40 -0.61
CA ARG A 536 18.76 12.07 -0.72
C ARG A 536 19.00 11.12 -1.89
N LYS A 537 20.10 11.31 -2.63
CA LYS A 537 20.48 10.37 -3.70
C LYS A 537 21.19 9.12 -3.17
N THR A 538 21.81 9.20 -2.00
CA THR A 538 22.65 8.14 -1.40
C THR A 538 21.85 6.93 -0.94
N ASP A 539 20.77 7.16 -0.18
CA ASP A 539 19.95 6.12 0.45
C ASP A 539 18.45 6.24 0.11
N LYS A 540 18.10 7.15 -0.82
CA LYS A 540 16.71 7.49 -1.17
C LYS A 540 15.88 8.04 -0.01
N GLY A 541 16.52 8.46 1.09
CA GLY A 541 15.81 9.00 2.24
C GLY A 541 14.98 10.23 1.86
N VAL A 542 13.80 10.37 2.48
CA VAL A 542 12.80 11.40 2.15
C VAL A 542 12.41 12.21 3.39
N SER A 543 12.33 13.53 3.22
CA SER A 543 11.63 14.44 4.12
C SER A 543 10.56 15.17 3.30
N ALA A 544 9.30 15.10 3.72
CA ALA A 544 8.19 15.81 3.08
C ALA A 544 7.42 16.58 4.16
N ASN A 545 7.49 17.90 4.13
CA ASN A 545 6.83 18.78 5.10
C ASN A 545 5.78 19.62 4.39
N HIS A 546 4.51 19.43 4.75
CA HIS A 546 3.39 20.14 4.14
C HIS A 546 2.77 21.07 5.19
N VAL A 547 2.60 22.35 4.86
CA VAL A 547 2.02 23.36 5.75
C VAL A 547 1.06 24.28 5.02
N LYS A 548 0.04 24.76 5.73
CA LYS A 548 -0.78 25.86 5.22
C LYS A 548 0.05 27.14 5.20
N LEU A 549 0.04 27.85 4.09
CA LEU A 549 0.74 29.12 3.91
C LEU A 549 -0.27 30.21 3.55
N ALA A 550 -0.28 31.28 4.33
CA ALA A 550 -0.92 32.53 3.95
C ALA A 550 0.14 33.44 3.34
N VAL A 551 0.05 33.69 2.03
CA VAL A 551 0.96 34.60 1.32
C VAL A 551 0.50 36.03 1.59
N LYS A 552 1.38 36.82 2.19
CA LYS A 552 1.08 38.17 2.67
C LYS A 552 0.84 39.11 1.49
N LYS A 553 -0.28 39.82 1.50
CA LYS A 553 -0.48 40.99 0.62
C LYS A 553 0.24 42.20 1.20
N PHE A 554 1.38 42.55 0.62
CA PHE A 554 2.13 43.75 1.05
C PHE A 554 1.43 45.04 0.65
N ASN A 555 1.46 46.04 1.53
CA ASN A 555 0.89 47.35 1.25
C ASN A 555 1.75 48.13 0.23
N ASN A 556 1.12 48.92 -0.64
CA ASN A 556 1.78 49.74 -1.66
C ASN A 556 2.00 51.20 -1.26
N SER A 557 1.35 51.67 -0.19
CA SER A 557 1.36 53.08 0.20
C SER A 557 1.66 53.28 1.69
N ASN A 558 1.13 52.42 2.56
CA ASN A 558 1.35 52.49 4.00
C ASN A 558 2.59 51.70 4.40
N LEU A 559 3.21 52.09 5.51
CA LEU A 559 4.35 51.38 6.11
C LEU A 559 4.03 49.89 6.26
N ASP A 560 4.95 49.05 5.81
CA ASP A 560 4.86 47.60 5.92
C ASP A 560 6.23 46.99 6.21
N ILE A 561 6.27 45.72 6.61
CA ILE A 561 7.49 44.99 7.00
C ILE A 561 7.48 43.58 6.44
N SER A 562 8.63 43.07 6.00
CA SER A 562 8.80 41.68 5.58
C SER A 562 8.64 40.68 6.73
N GLY A 563 8.73 39.39 6.43
CA GLY A 563 9.11 38.38 7.41
C GLY A 563 10.51 38.63 7.94
N ILE A 564 10.82 38.04 9.10
CA ILE A 564 12.11 38.16 9.77
C ILE A 564 12.93 36.91 9.49
N ILE A 565 14.18 37.09 9.05
CA ILE A 565 15.17 36.01 8.98
C ILE A 565 16.03 36.08 10.25
N LEU A 566 16.19 34.93 10.90
CA LEU A 566 17.22 34.74 11.92
C LEU A 566 18.40 34.08 11.22
N ALA A 567 19.49 34.80 11.08
CA ALA A 567 20.65 34.38 10.29
C ALA A 567 21.86 34.15 11.18
N SER A 568 22.71 33.20 10.78
CA SER A 568 24.02 32.97 11.41
C SER A 568 25.07 33.94 10.87
N ASP A 569 24.87 34.43 9.64
CA ASP A 569 25.75 35.43 9.03
C ASP A 569 25.03 36.31 8.01
N ILE A 570 25.51 37.55 7.87
CA ILE A 570 25.04 38.51 6.88
C ILE A 570 26.24 39.30 6.35
N GLU A 571 26.41 39.30 5.03
CA GLU A 571 27.46 40.05 4.35
C GLU A 571 26.88 40.94 3.24
N ALA A 572 27.62 41.98 2.88
CA ALA A 572 27.34 42.72 1.65
C ALA A 572 27.53 41.79 0.43
N GLU A 573 26.78 42.05 -0.64
CA GLU A 573 26.85 41.28 -1.88
C GLU A 573 28.30 41.15 -2.38
N ASN A 574 28.72 39.91 -2.57
CA ASN A 574 30.05 39.51 -3.03
C ASN A 574 29.94 38.30 -3.97
N GLU A 575 31.06 37.89 -4.57
CA GLU A 575 31.10 36.73 -5.49
C GLU A 575 30.91 35.37 -4.78
N ILE A 576 30.85 35.35 -3.44
CA ILE A 576 30.71 34.11 -2.66
C ILE A 576 29.30 33.55 -2.85
N ASN A 577 29.21 32.22 -2.91
CA ASN A 577 27.91 31.55 -2.95
C ASN A 577 27.30 31.53 -1.54
N TYR A 578 26.15 32.19 -1.38
CA TYR A 578 25.36 32.21 -0.16
C TYR A 578 24.01 31.54 -0.40
N PRO A 579 23.46 30.84 0.61
CA PRO A 579 22.16 30.17 0.49
C PRO A 579 21.01 31.08 0.10
N LEU A 580 21.07 32.36 0.47
CA LEU A 580 20.05 33.35 0.17
C LEU A 580 20.71 34.67 -0.21
N LYS A 581 20.43 35.14 -1.42
CA LYS A 581 20.87 36.45 -1.91
C LYS A 581 19.65 37.35 -2.06
N ARG A 582 19.61 38.46 -1.34
CA ARG A 582 18.48 39.39 -1.34
C ARG A 582 18.95 40.82 -1.58
N ARG A 583 18.71 41.32 -2.80
CA ARG A 583 19.22 42.61 -3.29
C ARG A 583 20.75 42.66 -3.08
N LYS A 584 21.25 43.60 -2.28
CA LYS A 584 22.68 43.84 -2.05
C LYS A 584 23.23 43.10 -0.82
N ILE A 585 22.49 42.12 -0.32
CA ILE A 585 22.81 41.44 0.94
C ILE A 585 22.79 39.93 0.72
N ASN A 586 23.90 39.30 1.11
CA ASN A 586 24.05 37.86 1.20
C ASN A 586 23.73 37.42 2.63
N ILE A 587 22.87 36.40 2.77
CA ILE A 587 22.35 35.95 4.05
C ILE A 587 22.62 34.45 4.19
N LEU A 588 23.12 34.04 5.35
CA LEU A 588 23.22 32.65 5.78
C LEU A 588 22.12 32.39 6.84
N PRO A 589 20.92 31.94 6.44
CA PRO A 589 19.81 31.73 7.35
C PRO A 589 20.12 30.61 8.36
N ASN A 590 19.47 30.64 9.52
CA ASN A 590 19.50 29.54 10.48
C ASN A 590 18.11 28.91 10.62
N PRO A 591 17.74 27.95 9.74
CA PRO A 591 16.42 27.34 9.77
C PRO A 591 16.16 26.46 11.00
N SER A 592 17.19 26.11 11.78
CA SER A 592 17.00 25.38 13.03
C SER A 592 16.46 26.27 14.16
N GLY A 593 16.69 27.59 14.06
CA GLY A 593 16.43 28.53 15.15
C GLY A 593 17.31 28.33 16.38
N ILE A 594 18.33 27.46 16.31
CA ILE A 594 19.24 27.18 17.43
C ILE A 594 20.50 28.03 17.27
N PHE A 595 20.75 28.89 18.26
CA PHE A 595 21.93 29.75 18.34
C PHE A 595 22.70 29.40 19.62
N THR A 596 24.02 29.49 19.55
CA THR A 596 24.93 29.25 20.70
C THR A 596 25.71 30.52 20.98
N GLU A 597 26.37 30.61 22.15
CA GLU A 597 27.27 31.74 22.45
C GLU A 597 28.32 31.97 21.38
N LYS A 598 28.78 30.89 20.75
CA LYS A 598 29.87 30.91 19.76
C LYS A 598 29.44 31.44 18.40
N ASN A 599 28.12 31.55 18.15
CA ASN A 599 27.59 31.94 16.86
C ASN A 599 26.87 33.28 16.98
N LYS A 600 27.09 34.13 15.97
CA LYS A 600 26.41 35.43 15.89
C LYS A 600 24.94 35.20 15.53
N LEU A 601 24.05 35.93 16.20
CA LEU A 601 22.64 36.02 15.81
C LEU A 601 22.43 37.32 15.04
N PHE A 602 22.11 37.21 13.77
CA PHE A 602 21.67 38.33 12.96
C PHE A 602 20.16 38.30 12.79
N ILE A 603 19.53 39.46 12.94
CA ILE A 603 18.10 39.64 12.66
C ILE A 603 18.01 40.49 11.40
N TYR A 604 17.36 39.98 10.36
CA TYR A 604 17.17 40.67 9.09
C TYR A 604 15.68 40.82 8.75
N TYR A 605 15.32 42.00 8.25
CA TYR A 605 14.01 42.30 7.68
C TYR A 605 14.09 43.52 6.76
N GLU A 606 13.08 43.69 5.90
CA GLU A 606 12.92 44.85 5.03
C GLU A 606 11.72 45.69 5.50
N LEU A 607 11.88 47.01 5.52
CA LEU A 607 10.75 47.93 5.67
C LEU A 607 10.31 48.42 4.29
N TYR A 608 9.02 48.72 4.14
CA TYR A 608 8.45 49.20 2.89
C TYR A 608 7.61 50.44 3.10
N ASN A 609 7.65 51.34 2.12
CA ASN A 609 6.88 52.59 2.11
C ASN A 609 7.16 53.50 3.32
N VAL A 610 8.42 53.60 3.74
CA VAL A 610 8.84 54.55 4.78
C VAL A 610 8.58 55.98 4.29
N ASN A 611 7.98 56.80 5.14
CA ASN A 611 7.73 58.22 4.84
C ASN A 611 9.03 59.01 5.00
N LEU A 612 9.52 59.59 3.90
CA LEU A 612 10.73 60.40 3.87
C LEU A 612 10.37 61.89 3.86
N LYS A 613 10.58 62.59 4.97
CA LYS A 613 10.43 64.06 5.05
C LYS A 613 11.80 64.70 4.86
N GLY A 614 11.95 65.51 3.82
CA GLY A 614 13.25 66.10 3.48
C GLY A 614 14.31 65.06 3.09
N GLY A 615 13.90 63.91 2.54
CA GLY A 615 14.81 62.81 2.15
C GLY A 615 15.21 61.87 3.28
N ILE A 616 14.75 62.11 4.52
CA ILE A 616 15.07 61.29 5.69
C ILE A 616 13.79 60.71 6.30
N GLY A 617 13.80 59.42 6.59
CA GLY A 617 12.76 58.73 7.35
C GLY A 617 13.22 58.42 8.77
N GLU A 618 12.39 58.72 9.76
CA GLU A 618 12.65 58.37 11.16
C GLU A 618 11.90 57.09 11.52
N VAL A 619 12.62 56.07 12.00
CA VAL A 619 12.06 54.77 12.34
C VAL A 619 12.28 54.49 13.82
N LYS A 620 11.21 54.07 14.50
CA LYS A 620 11.26 53.49 15.84
C LYS A 620 10.90 52.01 15.74
N GLN A 621 11.83 51.15 16.10
CA GLN A 621 11.63 49.71 16.18
C GLN A 621 11.48 49.28 17.64
N THR A 622 10.64 48.29 17.87
CA THR A 622 10.54 47.60 19.16
C THR A 622 10.57 46.09 18.91
N LEU A 623 11.66 45.44 19.32
CA LEU A 623 11.81 43.98 19.30
C LEU A 623 11.42 43.45 20.68
N THR A 624 10.47 42.52 20.72
CA THR A 624 10.04 41.87 21.97
C THR A 624 10.42 40.40 21.91
N LEU A 625 11.27 39.96 22.84
CA LEU A 625 11.64 38.57 23.04
C LEU A 625 10.84 38.04 24.22
N LYS A 626 9.97 37.05 23.97
CA LYS A 626 9.14 36.43 25.02
C LYS A 626 9.58 35.00 25.23
N LYS A 627 9.66 34.60 26.49
CA LYS A 627 9.85 33.19 26.84
C LYS A 627 8.54 32.43 26.62
N THR A 628 8.60 31.36 25.85
CA THR A 628 7.54 30.34 25.81
C THR A 628 7.76 29.36 26.97
N ASP A 629 6.76 29.12 27.81
CA ASP A 629 6.88 28.22 28.97
C ASP A 629 7.24 26.79 28.50
N ASP A 630 8.48 26.36 28.71
CA ASP A 630 8.95 25.00 28.42
C ASP A 630 9.60 24.35 29.66
N ARG A 631 9.34 23.05 29.88
CA ARG A 631 9.59 22.30 31.13
C ARG A 631 11.01 21.71 31.26
N SER A 632 12.04 22.38 30.71
CA SER A 632 13.43 21.87 30.73
C SER A 632 14.38 22.77 31.54
N GLY A 633 15.61 22.29 31.80
CA GLY A 633 16.62 22.87 32.71
C GLY A 633 17.05 24.33 32.47
N PHE A 634 16.57 24.94 31.38
CA PHE A 634 16.69 26.37 31.03
C PHE A 634 16.03 27.32 32.06
N SER A 635 15.21 26.78 32.98
CA SER A 635 14.56 27.55 34.05
C SER A 635 15.54 28.18 35.06
N LYS A 636 16.72 27.59 35.29
CA LYS A 636 17.71 28.13 36.24
C LYS A 636 18.53 29.29 35.66
N ALA A 637 18.64 29.34 34.34
CA ALA A 637 19.51 30.22 33.60
C ALA A 637 18.90 31.64 33.46
N VAL A 638 17.61 31.69 33.11
CA VAL A 638 16.80 32.93 33.07
C VAL A 638 16.56 33.51 34.48
N ASN A 639 16.40 32.66 35.51
CA ASN A 639 16.28 33.11 36.91
C ASN A 639 17.56 33.79 37.42
N SER A 640 18.72 33.36 36.94
CA SER A 640 20.00 34.03 37.24
C SER A 640 20.11 35.39 36.57
N MET A 641 19.53 35.57 35.38
CA MET A 641 19.59 36.81 34.63
C MET A 641 18.66 37.89 35.24
N LEU A 642 17.47 37.50 35.70
CA LEU A 642 16.49 38.41 36.32
C LEU A 642 16.95 38.99 37.67
N ASN A 643 17.71 38.22 38.46
CA ASN A 643 18.25 38.67 39.74
C ASN A 643 19.39 39.71 39.60
N ILE A 644 20.09 39.74 38.47
CA ILE A 644 21.21 40.68 38.23
C ILE A 644 20.69 42.08 37.87
N PHE A 645 19.49 42.19 37.29
CA PHE A 645 18.88 43.47 36.89
C PHE A 645 17.92 44.07 37.93
N GLY A 646 17.87 43.52 39.16
CA GLY A 646 16.99 44.02 40.23
C GLY A 646 15.49 43.90 39.91
N MET A 647 15.13 43.09 38.91
CA MET A 647 13.75 42.86 38.51
C MET A 647 13.24 41.59 39.18
N GLY A 648 12.58 41.76 40.32
CA GLY A 648 11.80 40.69 40.93
C GLY A 648 10.75 40.16 39.95
N ASN A 649 10.70 38.83 39.82
CA ASN A 649 9.62 37.90 39.46
C ASN A 649 8.43 38.26 38.52
N GLU A 650 8.28 39.46 37.97
CA GLU A 650 7.00 39.86 37.33
C GLU A 650 7.02 40.06 35.82
N ASN A 651 8.17 40.19 35.13
CA ASN A 651 8.17 40.41 33.67
C ASN A 651 8.92 39.32 32.86
N LYS A 652 8.14 38.49 32.15
CA LYS A 652 8.58 37.37 31.29
C LYS A 652 9.01 37.80 29.86
N GLU A 653 9.42 39.05 29.64
CA GLU A 653 9.66 39.62 28.29
C GLU A 653 10.85 40.59 28.29
N ILE A 654 11.69 40.54 27.24
CA ILE A 654 12.75 41.51 26.97
C ILE A 654 12.29 42.40 25.81
N ILE A 655 12.32 43.72 26.00
CA ILE A 655 11.91 44.70 24.98
C ILE A 655 13.11 45.57 24.61
N LEU A 656 13.55 45.49 23.36
CA LEU A 656 14.63 46.32 22.82
C LEU A 656 14.01 47.37 21.90
N THR A 657 14.20 48.65 22.23
CA THR A 657 13.70 49.77 21.42
C THR A 657 14.85 50.56 20.83
N THR A 658 14.86 50.64 19.49
CA THR A 658 15.89 51.37 18.74
C THR A 658 15.23 52.44 17.90
N LYS A 659 15.85 53.63 17.84
CA LYS A 659 15.49 54.70 16.90
C LYS A 659 16.64 54.90 15.92
N TYR A 660 16.32 54.93 14.64
CA TYR A 660 17.32 55.14 13.59
C TYR A 660 16.70 55.89 12.40
N GLN A 661 17.58 56.44 11.55
CA GLN A 661 17.18 57.15 10.34
C GLN A 661 17.49 56.32 9.11
N VAL A 662 16.67 56.48 8.07
CA VAL A 662 16.84 55.82 6.77
C VAL A 662 16.70 56.84 5.64
N THR A 663 17.43 56.64 4.55
CA THR A 663 17.39 57.49 3.35
C THR A 663 16.65 56.83 2.18
N GLU A 664 16.36 55.53 2.27
CA GLU A 664 15.61 54.78 1.27
C GLU A 664 14.16 54.58 1.68
N LYS A 665 13.24 54.54 0.70
CA LYS A 665 11.82 54.25 0.92
C LYS A 665 11.58 52.80 1.35
N ASN A 666 12.43 51.88 0.90
CA ASN A 666 12.34 50.45 1.17
C ASN A 666 13.69 49.92 1.71
N PRO A 667 14.13 50.33 2.91
CA PRO A 667 15.46 50.00 3.41
C PRO A 667 15.55 48.53 3.86
N GLN A 668 16.71 47.91 3.61
CA GLN A 668 17.05 46.61 4.18
C GLN A 668 17.69 46.84 5.56
N ILE A 669 17.16 46.17 6.60
CA ILE A 669 17.62 46.35 7.97
C ILE A 669 18.19 45.05 8.49
N TYR A 670 19.39 45.11 9.06
CA TYR A 670 19.91 44.03 9.89
C TYR A 670 20.68 44.58 11.08
N PHE A 671 20.74 43.79 12.14
CA PHE A 671 21.62 44.03 13.26
C PHE A 671 22.08 42.69 13.85
N GLN A 672 23.27 42.73 14.44
CA GLN A 672 23.84 41.61 15.16
C GLN A 672 23.48 41.72 16.64
N LEU A 673 22.93 40.66 17.20
CA LEU A 673 22.87 40.46 18.65
C LEU A 673 24.15 39.74 19.07
N ASP A 674 24.97 40.40 19.88
CA ASP A 674 26.19 39.80 20.43
C ASP A 674 25.84 38.88 21.61
N MET A 675 25.88 37.57 21.35
CA MET A 675 25.54 36.55 22.33
C MET A 675 26.72 36.18 23.25
N ASN A 676 27.95 36.63 22.97
CA ASN A 676 29.15 36.28 23.76
C ASN A 676 29.17 36.85 25.18
N LYS A 677 28.19 37.68 25.53
CA LYS A 677 28.01 38.20 26.89
C LYS A 677 27.07 37.32 27.74
N TYR A 678 26.63 36.17 27.24
CA TYR A 678 25.54 35.38 27.83
C TYR A 678 25.82 33.86 27.81
N GLU A 679 26.19 33.26 28.96
CA GLU A 679 26.62 31.84 29.11
C GLU A 679 25.72 30.79 28.41
N GLU A 680 26.32 29.69 27.93
CA GLU A 680 25.65 28.59 27.22
C GLU A 680 24.46 28.03 28.02
N GLY A 681 23.26 28.07 27.41
CA GLY A 681 22.02 27.68 28.06
C GLY A 681 21.38 28.75 28.95
N LYS A 682 21.84 30.02 28.91
CA LYS A 682 21.21 31.20 29.53
C LYS A 682 20.33 32.00 28.58
#